data_AF-A0A7X6UZR8-F1
#
_entry.id   AF-A0A7X6UZR8-F1
#
_cell.length_a   1.000
_cell.length_b   1.000
_cell.length_c   1.000
_cell.angle_alpha   90.00
_cell.angle_beta   90.00
_cell.angle_gamma   90.00
#
_symmetry.space_group_name_H-M   'P 1'
#
loop_
_entity.id
_entity.type
_entity.pdbx_description
1 polymer ?
#
loop_
_entity_poly.entity_id
_entity_poly.type
_entity_poly.pdbx_seq_one_letter_code
_entity_poly.pdbx_strand_id
1 'polypeptide(L)'
;MTQSGTKPPPRPAGTAAWLVCLLAAWTLTTGANPTHAATRNIESFAPATAKTWTPFLDASAPVAATQGIAFPLPFSRKVDRAAWDKPVNLDLSAATAFEIELACPHAAAIRQFGIYFKSGNGWYSASKPLPGSGPQTLLFSKSDFSTEGTPAGWARITGIRLSPWKGEALDTALVLHRLAVIEGGSLLLVRGTSSCPDADSRAVAAKTTERLSRMLLEAGVPHGIVTDDDLERGALNKARAALLPYNPKPTAAQLKALNAFLARDGKLGVFYGASSALATAMGFKLGPYIKAERPDRWRSIVFAQPAEWLVPPRIWQKSANLMPALPAARDARVVAHWHNARDVRQPEPALVVSSRGFWMSHILLNDDAPSKQKLLVSLCAHLDPTLWAPATAQAVRQAGRVNDFTSLPHALSEIERLLPRATHPEATRALLDTARDLSGPIHQALSANQHREALHLARRQRQLLLQADAAVQLPRPGELVGVWDHDGTGYVPGNWPATVTHLADHGVNAIFPNLAWGGCAHYPSKHLPASTTQRLYGDQLAAVLAAAKPRHMQVHVWMVLWQLTGAPDTFIARAKKEGRLQVTSSGATRPWLSPHHPANRKLVLDVITELARTYPTIDGIHLDYIRLPDSQSCYSATTRTRFEAATKRKCAAWPADVLPGGRRHSQFRTWRTRDITALVADIRSTLRKANPNIKLSAAVFGAIQPDGGNIAQYWPDWLRAGYVDFIVPMNYTESSTEFATLLRTQTAQPRAAGRIIPGIGVTASESRLDPAQVARQIVLARQANCPGFVLFDLSGTLRDDTLPALRQGITRPVPE
;
A
#
# COMPACT_ATOMS: atom_id res chain seq x y z
N MET A 1 -11.79 -81.29 -37.48
CA MET A 1 -10.77 -81.63 -38.49
C MET A 1 -10.20 -80.31 -39.00
N THR A 2 -9.09 -79.84 -38.42
CA THR A 2 -7.72 -80.03 -38.93
C THR A 2 -7.57 -79.53 -40.37
N GLN A 3 -6.92 -78.38 -40.53
CA GLN A 3 -5.58 -78.24 -41.13
C GLN A 3 -5.71 -77.86 -42.61
N SER A 4 -4.82 -77.11 -43.26
CA SER A 4 -3.61 -76.38 -42.92
C SER A 4 -3.26 -75.66 -44.23
N GLY A 5 -2.62 -74.48 -44.16
CA GLY A 5 -2.29 -73.73 -45.38
C GLY A 5 -1.57 -72.42 -45.11
N THR A 6 -0.48 -72.52 -44.36
CA THR A 6 0.73 -71.67 -44.39
C THR A 6 0.61 -70.19 -44.81
N LYS A 7 0.79 -69.33 -43.80
CA LYS A 7 1.06 -67.88 -43.83
C LYS A 7 2.17 -67.47 -44.81
N PRO A 8 2.08 -66.23 -45.32
CA PRO A 8 3.12 -65.21 -45.21
C PRO A 8 2.79 -64.20 -44.09
N PRO A 9 3.79 -63.56 -43.47
CA PRO A 9 3.62 -62.73 -42.28
C PRO A 9 2.91 -61.38 -42.58
N PRO A 10 2.19 -60.80 -41.61
CA PRO A 10 1.51 -59.52 -41.78
C PRO A 10 2.51 -58.36 -41.70
N ARG A 11 2.25 -57.34 -42.53
CA ARG A 11 2.98 -56.06 -42.62
C ARG A 11 3.31 -55.47 -41.24
N PRO A 12 4.52 -54.95 -41.00
CA PRO A 12 4.77 -54.11 -39.85
C PRO A 12 4.24 -52.69 -40.12
N ALA A 13 3.40 -52.21 -39.19
CA ALA A 13 3.21 -50.79 -38.96
C ALA A 13 4.56 -50.19 -38.53
N GLY A 14 5.06 -49.19 -39.25
CA GLY A 14 6.39 -48.66 -39.02
C GLY A 14 6.64 -47.34 -39.74
N THR A 15 6.12 -46.26 -39.20
CA THR A 15 6.61 -44.89 -39.45
C THR A 15 6.72 -44.16 -38.10
N ALA A 16 7.51 -44.73 -37.20
CA ALA A 16 7.93 -44.12 -35.95
C ALA A 16 9.43 -44.35 -35.76
N ALA A 17 10.27 -43.60 -36.50
CA ALA A 17 11.72 -43.59 -36.27
C ALA A 17 12.49 -42.35 -36.77
N TRP A 18 11.84 -41.34 -37.37
CA TRP A 18 12.54 -40.13 -37.85
C TRP A 18 12.01 -38.82 -37.26
N LEU A 19 11.45 -38.89 -36.05
CA LEU A 19 10.96 -37.72 -35.31
C LEU A 19 11.41 -37.69 -33.83
N VAL A 20 12.56 -38.31 -33.53
CA VAL A 20 13.09 -38.42 -32.15
C VAL A 20 14.41 -37.66 -31.94
N CYS A 21 15.09 -37.16 -32.99
CA CYS A 21 16.37 -36.46 -32.82
C CYS A 21 16.33 -34.92 -32.92
N LEU A 22 15.15 -34.29 -33.04
CA LEU A 22 15.01 -32.82 -33.05
C LEU A 22 14.04 -32.26 -31.98
N LEU A 23 13.48 -33.13 -31.11
CA LEU A 23 12.64 -32.74 -29.98
C LEU A 23 13.28 -33.01 -28.60
N ALA A 24 14.52 -33.51 -28.57
CA ALA A 24 15.27 -33.80 -27.34
C ALA A 24 16.28 -32.70 -26.93
N ALA A 25 16.32 -31.56 -27.63
CA ALA A 25 17.17 -30.41 -27.29
C ALA A 25 16.39 -29.16 -26.80
N TRP A 26 15.07 -29.28 -26.59
CA TRP A 26 14.19 -28.15 -26.21
C TRP A 26 13.30 -28.43 -24.99
N THR A 27 13.69 -29.36 -24.12
CA THR A 27 12.96 -29.73 -22.89
C THR A 27 13.85 -29.91 -21.66
N LEU A 28 15.01 -29.25 -21.63
CA LEU A 28 15.87 -29.17 -20.43
C LEU A 28 16.39 -27.74 -20.22
N THR A 29 15.49 -26.77 -20.06
CA THR A 29 15.74 -25.49 -19.34
C THR A 29 14.42 -24.80 -18.98
N THR A 30 13.46 -25.53 -18.42
CA THR A 30 12.30 -24.93 -17.74
C THR A 30 12.19 -25.53 -16.35
N GLY A 31 12.45 -24.74 -15.31
CA GLY A 31 12.19 -25.17 -13.94
C GLY A 31 12.97 -24.49 -12.82
N ALA A 32 13.88 -23.55 -13.09
CA ALA A 32 14.47 -22.73 -12.03
C ALA A 32 13.92 -21.30 -12.14
N ASN A 33 13.05 -20.90 -11.19
CA ASN A 33 12.83 -19.49 -10.95
C ASN A 33 14.20 -18.86 -10.56
N PRO A 34 14.70 -17.84 -11.29
CA PRO A 34 15.98 -17.25 -10.96
C PRO A 34 15.86 -16.43 -9.67
N THR A 35 16.66 -16.81 -8.67
CA THR A 35 16.68 -16.28 -7.31
C THR A 35 17.03 -14.79 -7.26
N HIS A 36 16.68 -14.09 -6.16
CA HIS A 36 17.33 -12.81 -5.87
C HIS A 36 18.85 -13.04 -5.67
N ALA A 37 19.70 -12.11 -6.14
CA ALA A 37 21.12 -12.18 -5.80
C ALA A 37 21.28 -12.06 -4.28
N ALA A 38 22.18 -12.86 -3.68
CA ALA A 38 22.37 -13.00 -2.23
C ALA A 38 21.23 -13.71 -1.45
N THR A 39 20.55 -14.67 -2.07
CA THR A 39 19.66 -15.60 -1.33
C THR A 39 20.38 -16.85 -0.85
N ARG A 40 20.11 -17.27 0.39
CA ARG A 40 20.49 -18.59 0.91
C ARG A 40 19.23 -19.44 1.11
N ASN A 41 19.19 -20.63 0.51
CA ASN A 41 18.09 -21.57 0.70
C ASN A 41 18.10 -22.11 2.13
N ILE A 42 16.95 -22.07 2.81
CA ILE A 42 16.77 -22.68 4.13
C ILE A 42 15.85 -23.91 4.09
N GLU A 43 15.01 -24.03 3.06
CA GLU A 43 14.22 -25.22 2.77
C GLU A 43 13.96 -25.33 1.26
N SER A 44 14.23 -26.50 0.66
CA SER A 44 14.03 -26.74 -0.78
C SER A 44 12.73 -27.48 -1.11
N PHE A 45 11.96 -27.88 -0.09
CA PHE A 45 10.73 -28.67 -0.24
C PHE A 45 10.88 -29.85 -1.20
N ALA A 46 12.00 -30.57 -1.14
CA ALA A 46 12.22 -31.72 -2.01
C ALA A 46 11.12 -32.77 -1.77
N PRO A 47 10.46 -33.35 -2.80
CA PRO A 47 9.31 -34.24 -2.62
C PRO A 47 9.55 -35.40 -1.62
N ALA A 48 10.77 -35.95 -1.63
CA ALA A 48 11.18 -37.03 -0.71
C ALA A 48 11.17 -36.61 0.78
N THR A 49 11.19 -35.31 1.08
CA THR A 49 11.21 -34.77 2.44
C THR A 49 9.83 -34.44 2.99
N ALA A 50 8.73 -34.76 2.28
CA ALA A 50 7.37 -34.47 2.74
C ALA A 50 7.10 -34.97 4.17
N LYS A 51 7.59 -36.18 4.52
CA LYS A 51 7.44 -36.78 5.85
C LYS A 51 8.18 -36.05 6.98
N THR A 52 9.07 -35.11 6.66
CA THR A 52 9.79 -34.29 7.66
C THR A 52 8.93 -33.16 8.24
N TRP A 53 7.77 -32.89 7.62
CA TRP A 53 6.78 -31.94 8.08
C TRP A 53 5.69 -32.64 8.88
N THR A 54 5.50 -32.25 10.13
CA THR A 54 4.50 -32.82 11.04
C THR A 54 3.23 -31.96 11.03
N PRO A 55 2.04 -32.53 10.76
CA PRO A 55 0.79 -31.79 10.88
C PRO A 55 0.55 -31.30 12.31
N PHE A 56 0.00 -30.10 12.43
CA PHE A 56 -0.45 -29.51 13.68
C PHE A 56 -1.98 -29.40 13.68
N LEU A 57 -2.62 -29.82 14.78
CA LEU A 57 -4.09 -29.96 14.91
C LEU A 57 -4.65 -30.89 13.81
N ASP A 58 -5.79 -30.52 13.21
CA ASP A 58 -6.53 -31.33 12.23
C ASP A 58 -6.00 -31.22 10.80
N ALA A 59 -4.76 -30.75 10.61
CA ALA A 59 -4.15 -30.62 9.29
C ALA A 59 -3.88 -31.99 8.66
N SER A 60 -4.10 -32.12 7.36
CA SER A 60 -3.77 -33.34 6.61
C SER A 60 -2.26 -33.53 6.48
N ALA A 61 -1.79 -34.77 6.35
CA ALA A 61 -0.38 -35.04 6.08
C ALA A 61 0.07 -34.40 4.75
N PRO A 62 1.25 -33.76 4.69
CA PRO A 62 1.81 -33.29 3.43
C PRO A 62 2.21 -34.46 2.54
N VAL A 63 2.08 -34.29 1.23
CA VAL A 63 2.34 -35.33 0.22
C VAL A 63 3.36 -34.85 -0.81
N ALA A 64 4.13 -35.79 -1.36
CA ALA A 64 5.08 -35.50 -2.43
C ALA A 64 4.33 -35.01 -3.69
N ALA A 65 4.82 -33.95 -4.32
CA ALA A 65 4.36 -33.47 -5.62
C ALA A 65 5.44 -33.69 -6.69
N THR A 66 5.11 -33.50 -7.98
CA THR A 66 6.07 -33.61 -9.08
C THR A 66 7.26 -32.66 -8.90
N GLN A 67 6.99 -31.44 -8.41
CA GLN A 67 8.00 -30.47 -7.99
C GLN A 67 7.53 -29.84 -6.68
N GLY A 68 8.26 -30.06 -5.59
CA GLY A 68 7.90 -29.52 -4.27
C GLY A 68 7.13 -30.49 -3.36
N ILE A 69 6.55 -29.95 -2.29
CA ILE A 69 5.66 -30.66 -1.36
C ILE A 69 4.28 -30.02 -1.41
N ALA A 70 3.24 -30.85 -1.57
CA ALA A 70 1.86 -30.42 -1.50
C ALA A 70 1.32 -30.53 -0.07
N PHE A 71 0.69 -29.46 0.40
CA PHE A 71 0.04 -29.32 1.69
C PHE A 71 -1.48 -29.23 1.46
N PRO A 72 -2.24 -30.33 1.64
CA PRO A 72 -3.68 -30.35 1.37
C PRO A 72 -4.46 -29.47 2.35
N LEU A 73 -5.46 -28.76 1.82
CA LEU A 73 -6.28 -27.81 2.56
C LEU A 73 -7.77 -28.12 2.35
N PRO A 74 -8.37 -28.98 3.19
CA PRO A 74 -9.79 -29.35 3.09
C PRO A 74 -10.70 -28.27 3.69
N PHE A 75 -10.55 -27.03 3.23
CA PHE A 75 -11.24 -25.86 3.78
C PHE A 75 -12.74 -25.81 3.44
N SER A 76 -13.27 -26.68 2.59
CA SER A 76 -14.72 -26.91 2.52
C SER A 76 -15.30 -27.43 3.85
N ARG A 77 -14.47 -28.07 4.69
CA ARG A 77 -14.85 -28.65 5.98
C ARG A 77 -14.75 -27.62 7.12
N LYS A 78 -14.95 -28.06 8.37
CA LYS A 78 -14.89 -27.22 9.58
C LYS A 78 -13.48 -26.76 9.99
N VAL A 79 -12.45 -27.05 9.20
CA VAL A 79 -11.07 -26.61 9.47
C VAL A 79 -10.93 -25.13 9.11
N ASP A 80 -10.66 -24.27 10.10
CA ASP A 80 -10.43 -22.82 9.88
C ASP A 80 -8.94 -22.46 9.71
N ARG A 81 -8.06 -23.37 10.14
CA ARG A 81 -6.61 -23.21 10.10
C ARG A 81 -5.97 -24.58 9.88
N ALA A 82 -5.05 -24.66 8.93
CA ALA A 82 -4.12 -25.77 8.83
C ALA A 82 -2.71 -25.28 9.21
N ALA A 83 -1.90 -26.15 9.79
CA ALA A 83 -0.50 -25.83 10.05
C ALA A 83 0.38 -27.07 10.04
N TRP A 84 1.66 -26.85 9.73
CA TRP A 84 2.69 -27.89 9.70
C TRP A 84 3.98 -27.36 10.28
N ASP A 85 4.62 -28.20 11.09
CA ASP A 85 5.87 -27.90 11.78
C ASP A 85 7.02 -28.72 11.19
N LYS A 86 8.19 -28.10 11.10
CA LYS A 86 9.44 -28.79 10.77
C LYS A 86 10.53 -28.37 11.76
N PRO A 87 11.19 -29.32 12.46
CA PRO A 87 12.35 -29.01 13.28
C PRO A 87 13.52 -28.60 12.39
N VAL A 88 14.25 -27.56 12.79
CA VAL A 88 15.41 -27.04 12.07
C VAL A 88 16.50 -26.58 13.05
N ASN A 89 17.68 -26.26 12.55
CA ASN A 89 18.72 -25.58 13.30
C ASN A 89 19.35 -24.50 12.41
N LEU A 90 18.85 -23.27 12.52
CA LEU A 90 19.23 -22.16 11.62
C LEU A 90 19.64 -20.92 12.41
N ASP A 91 20.69 -20.25 11.93
CA ASP A 91 20.97 -18.84 12.25
C ASP A 91 20.41 -17.96 11.13
N LEU A 92 19.44 -17.11 11.49
CA LEU A 92 18.76 -16.17 10.61
C LEU A 92 19.00 -14.71 11.07
N SER A 93 20.07 -14.47 11.84
CA SER A 93 20.41 -13.13 12.35
C SER A 93 20.72 -12.16 11.23
N ALA A 94 21.44 -12.62 10.20
CA ALA A 94 21.82 -11.84 9.03
C ALA A 94 20.69 -11.65 8.00
N ALA A 95 19.56 -12.34 8.18
CA ALA A 95 18.42 -12.22 7.27
C ALA A 95 17.76 -10.84 7.40
N THR A 96 17.45 -10.25 6.25
CA THR A 96 16.64 -9.03 6.12
C THR A 96 15.22 -9.36 5.70
N ALA A 97 15.04 -10.40 4.88
CA ALA A 97 13.74 -10.88 4.43
C ALA A 97 13.76 -12.39 4.14
N PHE A 98 12.58 -12.95 3.97
CA PHE A 98 12.31 -14.34 3.64
C PHE A 98 11.50 -14.42 2.36
N GLU A 99 11.91 -15.29 1.45
CA GLU A 99 11.24 -15.53 0.18
C GLU A 99 10.68 -16.94 0.18
N ILE A 100 9.38 -17.08 -0.10
CA ILE A 100 8.74 -18.38 -0.29
C ILE A 100 8.15 -18.49 -1.70
N GLU A 101 8.54 -19.53 -2.41
CA GLU A 101 8.00 -19.90 -3.71
C GLU A 101 6.94 -20.98 -3.53
N LEU A 102 5.74 -20.71 -4.03
CA LEU A 102 4.60 -21.58 -3.88
C LEU A 102 3.66 -21.52 -5.08
N ALA A 103 2.83 -22.53 -5.24
CA ALA A 103 1.69 -22.54 -6.16
C ALA A 103 0.41 -22.91 -5.41
N CYS A 104 -0.68 -22.20 -5.73
CA CYS A 104 -2.00 -22.51 -5.19
C CYS A 104 -3.05 -22.42 -6.31
N PRO A 105 -3.78 -23.50 -6.65
CA PRO A 105 -4.77 -23.44 -7.73
C PRO A 105 -5.99 -22.57 -7.37
N HIS A 106 -6.34 -22.48 -6.09
CA HIS A 106 -7.49 -21.72 -5.61
C HIS A 106 -7.10 -20.79 -4.45
N ALA A 107 -6.44 -19.68 -4.76
CA ALA A 107 -5.94 -18.75 -3.76
C ALA A 107 -7.04 -18.18 -2.84
N ALA A 108 -8.27 -18.04 -3.34
CA ALA A 108 -9.42 -17.56 -2.56
C ALA A 108 -9.79 -18.48 -1.38
N ALA A 109 -9.40 -19.77 -1.41
CA ALA A 109 -9.56 -20.67 -0.28
C ALA A 109 -8.67 -20.28 0.92
N ILE A 110 -7.63 -19.47 0.70
CA ILE A 110 -6.67 -19.04 1.73
C ILE A 110 -6.81 -17.53 1.96
N ARG A 111 -7.35 -17.14 3.11
CA ARG A 111 -7.42 -15.72 3.50
C ARG A 111 -6.04 -15.14 3.74
N GLN A 112 -5.18 -15.91 4.38
CA GLN A 112 -3.80 -15.53 4.69
C GLN A 112 -2.93 -16.76 4.85
N PHE A 113 -1.68 -16.65 4.42
CA PHE A 113 -0.64 -17.63 4.59
C PHE A 113 0.39 -17.13 5.60
N GLY A 114 0.53 -17.85 6.71
CA GLY A 114 1.47 -17.52 7.79
C GLY A 114 2.76 -18.32 7.73
N ILE A 115 3.88 -17.65 8.02
CA ILE A 115 5.19 -18.26 8.28
C ILE A 115 5.62 -17.92 9.71
N TYR A 116 6.14 -18.93 10.39
CA TYR A 116 6.51 -18.87 11.79
C TYR A 116 7.91 -19.45 11.98
N PHE A 117 8.73 -18.79 12.81
CA PHE A 117 10.06 -19.27 13.21
C PHE A 117 10.15 -19.39 14.72
N LYS A 118 10.36 -20.60 15.23
CA LYS A 118 10.50 -20.88 16.66
C LYS A 118 11.87 -20.47 17.15
N SER A 119 11.93 -19.69 18.22
CA SER A 119 13.18 -19.29 18.88
C SER A 119 13.00 -19.32 20.38
N GLY A 120 13.79 -20.11 21.10
CA GLY A 120 13.61 -20.27 22.56
C GLY A 120 12.17 -20.63 22.95
N ASN A 121 11.57 -19.81 23.82
CA ASN A 121 10.21 -19.98 24.33
C ASN A 121 9.17 -19.16 23.55
N GLY A 122 9.50 -18.68 22.35
CA GLY A 122 8.60 -17.88 21.53
C GLY A 122 8.70 -18.18 20.05
N TRP A 123 7.93 -17.41 19.29
CA TRP A 123 7.86 -17.48 17.84
C TRP A 123 7.95 -16.07 17.25
N TYR A 124 8.59 -15.97 16.10
CA TYR A 124 8.37 -14.89 15.17
C TYR A 124 7.29 -15.31 14.18
N SER A 125 6.24 -14.52 13.99
CA SER A 125 5.15 -14.83 13.06
C SER A 125 4.80 -13.67 12.14
N ALA A 126 4.68 -13.96 10.85
CA ALA A 126 4.20 -13.03 9.83
C ALA A 126 3.15 -13.74 8.97
N SER A 127 2.22 -12.99 8.37
CA SER A 127 1.20 -13.53 7.48
C SER A 127 0.90 -12.56 6.34
N LYS A 128 0.66 -13.10 5.14
CA LYS A 128 0.25 -12.33 3.95
C LYS A 128 -0.88 -13.02 3.23
N PRO A 129 -1.80 -12.30 2.57
CA PRO A 129 -2.75 -12.90 1.64
C PRO A 129 -1.99 -13.51 0.45
N LEU A 130 -2.66 -14.39 -0.30
CA LEU A 130 -2.14 -14.84 -1.59
C LEU A 130 -2.55 -13.83 -2.68
N PRO A 131 -1.60 -13.25 -3.44
CA PRO A 131 -1.88 -12.37 -4.57
C PRO A 131 -2.84 -12.96 -5.63
N GLY A 132 -2.72 -14.25 -5.93
CA GLY A 132 -3.54 -14.90 -6.96
C GLY A 132 -3.32 -16.41 -7.06
N SER A 133 -4.00 -17.05 -7.99
CA SER A 133 -3.85 -18.48 -8.27
C SER A 133 -2.61 -18.78 -9.13
N GLY A 134 -2.05 -19.98 -8.97
CA GLY A 134 -0.87 -20.46 -9.69
C GLY A 134 0.44 -20.18 -8.95
N PRO A 135 1.59 -20.34 -9.64
CA PRO A 135 2.92 -20.10 -9.10
C PRO A 135 3.16 -18.63 -8.75
N GLN A 136 3.71 -18.39 -7.57
CA GLN A 136 4.00 -17.06 -7.06
C GLN A 136 5.12 -17.11 -6.01
N THR A 137 5.64 -15.92 -5.71
CA THR A 137 6.68 -15.73 -4.71
C THR A 137 6.17 -14.72 -3.70
N LEU A 138 6.09 -15.11 -2.42
CA LEU A 138 5.79 -14.19 -1.34
C LEU A 138 7.09 -13.76 -0.66
N LEU A 139 7.22 -12.47 -0.42
CA LEU A 139 8.34 -11.88 0.27
C LEU A 139 7.88 -11.39 1.65
N PHE A 140 8.56 -11.77 2.72
CA PHE A 140 8.32 -11.34 4.09
C PHE A 140 9.54 -10.59 4.60
N SER A 141 9.42 -9.28 4.86
CA SER A 141 10.47 -8.55 5.58
C SER A 141 10.57 -9.09 7.00
N LYS A 142 11.76 -9.07 7.60
CA LYS A 142 11.92 -9.39 9.03
C LYS A 142 11.10 -8.47 9.94
N SER A 143 10.83 -7.24 9.48
CA SER A 143 9.91 -6.30 10.15
C SER A 143 8.44 -6.71 10.08
N ASP A 144 8.06 -7.61 9.16
CA ASP A 144 6.69 -8.11 9.05
C ASP A 144 6.37 -9.10 10.20
N PHE A 145 7.38 -9.57 10.93
CA PHE A 145 7.23 -10.56 11.99
C PHE A 145 6.90 -9.91 13.33
N SER A 146 5.74 -10.27 13.86
CA SER A 146 5.39 -10.06 15.26
C SER A 146 5.99 -11.15 16.16
N THR A 147 6.07 -10.89 17.45
CA THR A 147 6.56 -11.87 18.44
C THR A 147 5.39 -12.47 19.21
N GLU A 148 5.36 -13.80 19.29
CA GLU A 148 4.49 -14.56 20.18
C GLU A 148 5.35 -15.20 21.29
N GLY A 149 5.02 -14.95 22.56
CA GLY A 149 5.86 -15.36 23.69
C GLY A 149 7.17 -14.57 23.76
N THR A 150 8.25 -15.23 24.20
CA THR A 150 9.57 -14.59 24.43
C THR A 150 10.64 -15.24 23.56
N PRO A 151 10.75 -14.87 22.27
CA PRO A 151 11.74 -15.45 21.39
C PRO A 151 13.16 -15.06 21.81
N ALA A 152 14.09 -16.00 21.73
CA ALA A 152 15.50 -15.83 22.15
C ALA A 152 16.39 -15.09 21.13
N GLY A 153 15.81 -14.61 20.02
CA GLY A 153 16.53 -13.97 18.92
C GLY A 153 16.59 -14.82 17.65
N TRP A 154 17.10 -14.22 16.57
CA TRP A 154 17.18 -14.87 15.26
C TRP A 154 18.41 -15.78 15.06
N ALA A 155 19.33 -15.78 16.02
CA ALA A 155 20.56 -16.58 15.97
C ALA A 155 20.34 -18.09 16.16
N ARG A 156 19.18 -18.47 16.72
CA ARG A 156 18.87 -19.86 17.03
C ARG A 156 17.40 -20.16 16.75
N ILE A 157 17.10 -20.47 15.50
CA ILE A 157 15.79 -20.93 15.07
C ILE A 157 15.75 -22.46 15.10
N THR A 158 14.79 -22.99 15.86
CA THR A 158 14.65 -24.43 16.11
C THR A 158 13.47 -25.09 15.41
N GLY A 159 12.58 -24.29 14.81
CA GLY A 159 11.41 -24.80 14.11
C GLY A 159 10.87 -23.80 13.10
N ILE A 160 10.33 -24.33 12.00
CA ILE A 160 9.55 -23.58 11.01
C ILE A 160 8.11 -24.06 11.12
N ARG A 161 7.15 -23.14 11.11
CA ARG A 161 5.72 -23.45 10.96
C ARG A 161 5.12 -22.73 9.77
N LEU A 162 4.38 -23.48 8.96
CA LEU A 162 3.59 -22.96 7.85
C LEU A 162 2.13 -23.01 8.27
N SER A 163 1.37 -21.93 8.09
CA SER A 163 0.00 -21.86 8.60
C SER A 163 -0.94 -21.04 7.70
N PRO A 164 -1.54 -21.67 6.68
CA PRO A 164 -2.66 -21.10 5.95
C PRO A 164 -3.95 -21.07 6.78
N TRP A 165 -4.71 -20.00 6.61
CA TRP A 165 -6.02 -19.78 7.23
C TRP A 165 -7.11 -19.79 6.17
N LYS A 166 -8.25 -20.39 6.52
CA LYS A 166 -9.40 -20.51 5.64
C LYS A 166 -9.93 -19.14 5.20
N GLY A 167 -10.09 -19.01 3.89
CA GLY A 167 -10.84 -17.96 3.22
C GLY A 167 -12.22 -18.50 2.82
N GLU A 168 -12.42 -18.71 1.52
CA GLU A 168 -13.62 -19.37 1.02
C GLU A 168 -13.71 -20.84 1.46
N ALA A 169 -14.93 -21.35 1.60
CA ALA A 169 -15.19 -22.74 1.93
C ALA A 169 -14.99 -23.66 0.72
N LEU A 170 -13.74 -23.75 0.24
CA LEU A 170 -13.34 -24.52 -0.94
C LEU A 170 -12.05 -25.29 -0.64
N ASP A 171 -11.97 -26.54 -1.11
CA ASP A 171 -10.77 -27.35 -0.95
C ASP A 171 -9.67 -26.92 -1.92
N THR A 172 -8.42 -26.94 -1.46
CA THR A 172 -7.26 -26.63 -2.30
C THR A 172 -6.00 -27.37 -1.81
N ALA A 173 -4.86 -27.10 -2.42
CA ALA A 173 -3.55 -27.50 -1.93
C ALA A 173 -2.53 -26.39 -2.15
N LEU A 174 -1.64 -26.20 -1.18
CA LEU A 174 -0.44 -25.37 -1.35
C LEU A 174 0.72 -26.25 -1.77
N VAL A 175 1.28 -26.01 -2.95
CA VAL A 175 2.52 -26.67 -3.37
C VAL A 175 3.67 -25.72 -3.09
N LEU A 176 4.56 -26.07 -2.16
CA LEU A 176 5.73 -25.25 -1.82
C LEU A 176 6.97 -25.78 -2.53
N HIS A 177 7.78 -24.86 -3.07
CA HIS A 177 8.95 -25.18 -3.89
C HIS A 177 10.25 -24.71 -3.25
N ARG A 178 10.25 -23.58 -2.55
CA ARG A 178 11.47 -23.04 -1.92
C ARG A 178 11.13 -22.08 -0.80
N LEU A 179 11.90 -22.10 0.28
CA LEU A 179 11.96 -21.03 1.28
C LEU A 179 13.43 -20.65 1.45
N ALA A 180 13.72 -19.36 1.28
CA ALA A 180 15.06 -18.80 1.32
C ALA A 180 15.09 -17.52 2.14
N VAL A 181 16.29 -17.15 2.59
CA VAL A 181 16.56 -15.85 3.20
C VAL A 181 17.31 -14.95 2.23
N ILE A 182 16.97 -13.67 2.28
CA ILE A 182 17.77 -12.59 1.70
C ILE A 182 18.65 -12.05 2.82
N GLU A 183 19.96 -12.18 2.67
CA GLU A 183 20.94 -11.72 3.65
C GLU A 183 21.60 -10.41 3.20
N GLY A 184 22.08 -9.65 4.18
CA GLY A 184 22.66 -8.33 3.93
C GLY A 184 23.84 -8.36 2.97
N GLY A 185 23.77 -7.55 1.92
CA GLY A 185 24.85 -7.36 0.95
C GLY A 185 25.85 -6.27 1.35
N SER A 186 26.55 -5.71 0.37
CA SER A 186 27.48 -4.58 0.54
C SER A 186 26.80 -3.27 1.00
N LEU A 187 25.47 -3.22 0.99
CA LEU A 187 24.65 -2.08 1.40
C LEU A 187 24.03 -2.31 2.79
N LEU A 188 24.14 -1.33 3.69
CA LEU A 188 23.48 -1.33 4.99
C LEU A 188 22.49 -0.17 5.17
N LEU A 189 21.36 -0.43 5.82
CA LEU A 189 20.50 0.59 6.40
C LEU A 189 20.84 0.74 7.89
N VAL A 190 21.18 1.95 8.32
CA VAL A 190 21.53 2.25 9.71
C VAL A 190 20.33 2.88 10.41
N ARG A 191 19.57 2.08 11.15
CA ARG A 191 18.41 2.55 11.91
C ARG A 191 18.84 3.45 13.06
N GLY A 192 18.27 4.65 13.13
CA GLY A 192 18.47 5.57 14.24
C GLY A 192 18.00 5.00 15.59
N THR A 193 18.88 4.97 16.59
CA THR A 193 18.56 4.66 17.99
C THR A 193 19.13 5.75 18.89
N SER A 194 20.42 5.71 19.23
CA SER A 194 21.04 6.72 20.10
C SER A 194 21.18 8.08 19.43
N SER A 195 21.15 8.15 18.10
CA SER A 195 21.08 9.43 17.38
C SER A 195 19.71 10.12 17.46
N CYS A 196 18.70 9.46 18.04
CA CYS A 196 17.33 9.95 18.19
C CYS A 196 17.03 10.22 19.68
N PRO A 197 16.79 11.48 20.09
CA PRO A 197 16.75 11.87 21.50
C PRO A 197 15.54 11.32 22.28
N ASP A 198 14.44 11.01 21.60
CA ASP A 198 13.16 10.68 22.23
C ASP A 198 12.44 9.51 21.53
N ALA A 199 11.34 9.04 22.13
CA ALA A 199 10.60 7.88 21.61
C ALA A 199 9.95 8.15 20.24
N ASP A 200 9.51 9.38 20.00
CA ASP A 200 8.85 9.77 18.75
C ASP A 200 9.84 9.79 17.59
N SER A 201 11.03 10.37 17.80
CA SER A 201 12.12 10.37 16.82
C SER A 201 12.63 8.96 16.54
N ARG A 202 12.71 8.07 17.54
CA ARG A 202 13.01 6.64 17.32
C ARG A 202 11.91 5.94 16.52
N ALA A 203 10.64 6.27 16.75
CA ALA A 203 9.54 5.74 15.94
C ALA A 203 9.60 6.22 14.49
N VAL A 204 9.99 7.48 14.25
CA VAL A 204 10.26 8.01 12.89
C VAL A 204 11.44 7.28 12.23
N ALA A 205 12.52 7.03 12.98
CA ALA A 205 13.67 6.29 12.48
C ALA A 205 13.31 4.86 12.07
N ALA A 206 12.55 4.15 12.90
CA ALA A 206 12.04 2.82 12.60
C ALA A 206 11.17 2.82 11.33
N LYS A 207 10.14 3.66 11.29
CA LYS A 207 9.22 3.76 10.13
C LYS A 207 9.94 4.12 8.82
N THR A 208 10.91 5.03 8.89
CA THR A 208 11.65 5.45 7.69
C THR A 208 12.61 4.36 7.21
N THR A 209 13.27 3.67 8.14
CA THR A 209 14.12 2.51 7.82
C THR A 209 13.31 1.38 7.18
N GLU A 210 12.17 1.03 7.76
CA GLU A 210 11.25 0.02 7.22
C GLU A 210 10.74 0.39 5.82
N ARG A 211 10.40 1.67 5.60
CA ARG A 211 9.98 2.17 4.29
C ARG A 211 11.06 1.99 3.23
N LEU A 212 12.30 2.41 3.52
CA LEU A 212 13.42 2.25 2.58
C LEU A 212 13.71 0.76 2.34
N SER A 213 13.74 -0.04 3.39
CA SER A 213 13.96 -1.48 3.29
C SER A 213 12.94 -2.14 2.37
N ARG A 214 11.66 -1.86 2.57
CA ARG A 214 10.59 -2.37 1.71
C ARG A 214 10.77 -1.96 0.25
N MET A 215 11.03 -0.68 -0.03
CA MET A 215 11.24 -0.19 -1.41
C MET A 215 12.44 -0.89 -2.08
N LEU A 216 13.54 -1.08 -1.35
CA LEU A 216 14.74 -1.77 -1.83
C LEU A 216 14.47 -3.26 -2.08
N LEU A 217 13.75 -3.93 -1.17
CA LEU A 217 13.34 -5.33 -1.31
C LEU A 217 12.45 -5.54 -2.56
N GLU A 218 11.42 -4.70 -2.74
CA GLU A 218 10.53 -4.71 -3.91
C GLU A 218 11.34 -4.48 -5.21
N ALA A 219 12.37 -3.63 -5.16
CA ALA A 219 13.28 -3.36 -6.27
C ALA A 219 14.36 -4.45 -6.46
N GLY A 220 14.43 -5.44 -5.59
CA GLY A 220 15.42 -6.51 -5.61
C GLY A 220 16.82 -6.10 -5.18
N VAL A 221 17.00 -4.98 -4.47
CA VAL A 221 18.30 -4.51 -3.97
C VAL A 221 18.60 -5.14 -2.59
N PRO A 222 19.56 -6.08 -2.50
CA PRO A 222 19.91 -6.73 -1.24
C PRO A 222 20.59 -5.75 -0.29
N HIS A 223 20.22 -5.79 0.99
CA HIS A 223 20.76 -4.91 2.02
C HIS A 223 20.64 -5.53 3.41
N GLY A 224 21.51 -5.14 4.33
CA GLY A 224 21.40 -5.44 5.76
C GLY A 224 20.75 -4.29 6.53
N ILE A 225 20.26 -4.56 7.74
CA ILE A 225 19.80 -3.54 8.68
C ILE A 225 20.58 -3.67 9.97
N VAL A 226 21.18 -2.56 10.41
CA VAL A 226 21.91 -2.43 11.69
C VAL A 226 21.40 -1.22 12.45
N THR A 227 21.69 -1.11 13.74
CA THR A 227 21.41 0.12 14.51
C THR A 227 22.61 1.05 14.51
N ASP A 228 22.39 2.33 14.79
CA ASP A 228 23.51 3.27 14.94
C ASP A 228 24.41 2.96 16.16
N ASP A 229 23.91 2.19 17.13
CA ASP A 229 24.68 1.64 18.26
C ASP A 229 25.62 0.48 17.87
N ASP A 230 25.41 -0.14 16.72
CA ASP A 230 26.26 -1.22 16.21
C ASP A 230 27.47 -0.68 15.43
N LEU A 231 27.46 0.62 15.07
CA LEU A 231 28.54 1.25 14.30
C LEU A 231 29.88 1.20 15.04
N GLU A 232 29.84 1.47 16.35
CA GLU A 232 31.02 1.43 17.22
C GLU A 232 31.60 0.03 17.35
N ARG A 233 30.75 -0.99 17.18
CA ARG A 233 31.11 -2.42 17.20
C ARG A 233 31.55 -2.95 15.83
N GLY A 234 31.77 -2.05 14.86
CA GLY A 234 32.32 -2.40 13.55
C GLY A 234 31.27 -2.92 12.55
N ALA A 235 29.99 -2.61 12.72
CA ALA A 235 28.93 -3.03 11.80
C ALA A 235 29.20 -2.66 10.33
N LEU A 236 29.93 -1.56 10.08
CA LEU A 236 30.27 -1.10 8.73
C LEU A 236 31.48 -1.82 8.11
N ASN A 237 32.15 -2.75 8.81
CA ASN A 237 33.44 -3.32 8.39
C ASN A 237 33.42 -4.07 7.06
N LYS A 238 32.27 -4.65 6.70
CA LYS A 238 32.08 -5.40 5.46
C LYS A 238 31.21 -4.66 4.44
N ALA A 239 30.74 -3.46 4.78
CA ALA A 239 29.90 -2.66 3.90
C ALA A 239 30.76 -1.88 2.89
N ARG A 240 30.20 -1.62 1.70
CA ARG A 240 30.71 -0.63 0.74
C ARG A 240 29.89 0.66 0.78
N ALA A 241 28.60 0.52 1.09
CA ALA A 241 27.68 1.64 1.19
C ALA A 241 26.79 1.52 2.44
N ALA A 242 26.41 2.66 3.01
CA ALA A 242 25.41 2.71 4.07
C ALA A 242 24.44 3.89 3.89
N LEU A 243 23.16 3.65 4.11
CA LEU A 243 22.13 4.67 4.17
C LEU A 243 21.79 4.98 5.63
N LEU A 244 21.59 6.27 5.91
CA LEU A 244 21.11 6.81 7.17
C LEU A 244 19.69 7.34 6.91
N PRO A 245 18.63 6.53 7.11
CA PRO A 245 17.26 6.91 6.77
C PRO A 245 16.72 8.07 7.61
N TYR A 246 17.15 8.13 8.87
CA TYR A 246 16.87 9.22 9.82
C TYR A 246 17.78 9.06 11.04
N ASN A 247 18.93 9.73 11.02
CA ASN A 247 19.93 9.71 12.09
C ASN A 247 20.30 11.15 12.42
N PRO A 248 19.38 11.92 13.04
CA PRO A 248 19.45 13.38 13.02
C PRO A 248 20.64 13.94 13.83
N LYS A 249 21.03 13.26 14.91
CA LYS A 249 22.11 13.72 15.82
C LYS A 249 23.05 12.56 16.19
N PRO A 250 23.91 12.07 15.28
CA PRO A 250 24.86 11.01 15.60
C PRO A 250 25.79 11.41 16.76
N THR A 251 26.10 10.47 17.66
CA THR A 251 27.02 10.70 18.79
C THR A 251 28.46 10.88 18.31
N ALA A 252 29.36 11.34 19.17
CA ALA A 252 30.78 11.49 18.83
C ALA A 252 31.43 10.16 18.39
N ALA A 253 31.07 9.05 19.04
CA ALA A 253 31.58 7.73 18.71
C ALA A 253 30.99 7.19 17.40
N GLN A 254 29.70 7.44 17.15
CA GLN A 254 29.08 7.15 15.85
C GLN A 254 29.71 7.97 14.72
N LEU A 255 29.98 9.26 14.93
CA LEU A 255 30.68 10.12 13.96
C LEU A 255 32.10 9.61 13.68
N LYS A 256 32.82 9.14 14.71
CA LYS A 256 34.13 8.51 14.53
C LYS A 256 34.04 7.27 13.63
N ALA A 257 33.05 6.40 13.85
CA ALA A 257 32.85 5.21 13.03
C ALA A 257 32.46 5.55 11.57
N LEU A 258 31.57 6.52 11.38
CA LEU A 258 31.17 7.01 10.05
C LEU A 258 32.33 7.65 9.30
N ASN A 259 33.15 8.47 9.97
CA ASN A 259 34.33 9.08 9.38
C ASN A 259 35.40 8.04 9.01
N ALA A 260 35.62 7.03 9.87
CA ALA A 260 36.51 5.92 9.56
C ALA A 260 36.01 5.11 8.36
N PHE A 261 34.70 4.93 8.22
CA PHE A 261 34.10 4.30 7.06
C PHE A 261 34.34 5.09 5.76
N LEU A 262 34.11 6.41 5.77
CA LEU A 262 34.42 7.29 4.64
C LEU A 262 35.92 7.29 4.29
N ALA A 263 36.80 7.21 5.29
CA ALA A 263 38.25 7.21 5.09
C ALA A 263 38.77 5.96 4.37
N ARG A 264 38.05 4.83 4.44
CA ARG A 264 38.35 3.59 3.70
C ARG A 264 37.50 3.41 2.43
N ASP A 265 37.10 4.52 1.82
CA ASP A 265 36.30 4.58 0.59
C ASP A 265 34.85 4.07 0.72
N GLY A 266 34.35 3.91 1.95
CA GLY A 266 32.93 3.68 2.19
C GLY A 266 32.08 4.88 1.76
N LYS A 267 30.88 4.64 1.23
CA LYS A 267 29.97 5.69 0.73
C LYS A 267 28.72 5.82 1.60
N LEU A 268 28.28 7.06 1.84
CA LEU A 268 27.12 7.34 2.69
C LEU A 268 25.98 8.00 1.92
N GLY A 269 24.76 7.53 2.15
CA GLY A 269 23.54 8.21 1.75
C GLY A 269 22.79 8.73 2.97
N VAL A 270 22.61 10.04 3.09
CA VAL A 270 21.93 10.65 4.24
C VAL A 270 20.55 11.19 3.84
N PHE A 271 19.52 10.77 4.56
CA PHE A 271 18.17 11.32 4.45
C PHE A 271 17.87 12.14 5.70
N TYR A 272 17.99 13.47 5.60
CA TYR A 272 17.78 14.42 6.71
C TYR A 272 18.72 14.21 7.92
N GLY A 273 19.63 15.16 8.16
CA GLY A 273 20.54 15.12 9.30
C GLY A 273 20.97 16.51 9.75
N ALA A 274 21.28 16.68 11.04
CA ALA A 274 21.69 17.96 11.61
C ALA A 274 23.18 18.01 11.98
N SER A 275 23.98 16.99 11.61
CA SER A 275 25.41 16.95 11.92
C SER A 275 26.24 17.68 10.87
N SER A 276 26.64 18.91 11.20
CA SER A 276 27.59 19.69 10.36
C SER A 276 28.93 18.99 10.19
N ALA A 277 29.39 18.24 11.20
CA ALA A 277 30.63 17.48 11.13
C ALA A 277 30.55 16.37 10.06
N LEU A 278 29.45 15.61 10.02
CA LEU A 278 29.24 14.57 9.02
C LEU A 278 29.07 15.18 7.62
N ALA A 279 28.29 16.26 7.49
CA ALA A 279 28.12 16.94 6.20
C ALA A 279 29.47 17.42 5.64
N THR A 280 30.31 18.03 6.50
CA THR A 280 31.67 18.46 6.12
C THR A 280 32.52 17.27 5.68
N ALA A 281 32.47 16.16 6.43
CA ALA A 281 33.17 14.92 6.08
C ALA A 281 32.68 14.32 4.75
N MET A 282 31.46 14.61 4.30
CA MET A 282 30.92 14.19 3.01
C MET A 282 31.12 15.22 1.89
N GLY A 283 31.73 16.39 2.17
CA GLY A 283 31.96 17.45 1.18
C GLY A 283 30.79 18.44 1.02
N PHE A 284 29.93 18.55 2.03
CA PHE A 284 28.75 19.43 2.04
C PHE A 284 28.79 20.44 3.19
N LYS A 285 28.02 21.52 3.05
CA LYS A 285 27.73 22.51 4.08
C LYS A 285 26.24 22.50 4.40
N LEU A 286 25.86 22.30 5.68
CA LEU A 286 24.46 22.37 6.08
C LEU A 286 23.96 23.82 6.14
N GLY A 287 22.73 24.02 5.67
CA GLY A 287 21.94 25.20 5.94
C GLY A 287 21.13 25.08 7.25
N PRO A 288 20.39 26.12 7.63
CA PRO A 288 19.54 26.09 8.81
C PRO A 288 18.32 25.19 8.61
N TYR A 289 17.71 24.73 9.71
CA TYR A 289 16.38 24.11 9.67
C TYR A 289 15.35 25.09 9.10
N ILE A 290 14.51 24.63 8.18
CA ILE A 290 13.47 25.43 7.56
C ILE A 290 12.13 24.72 7.70
N LYS A 291 11.14 25.38 8.28
CA LYS A 291 9.75 24.91 8.31
C LYS A 291 8.98 25.55 7.16
N ALA A 292 8.13 24.79 6.49
CA ALA A 292 7.29 25.32 5.43
C ALA A 292 6.27 26.33 6.01
N GLU A 293 6.23 27.53 5.46
CA GLU A 293 5.22 28.55 5.74
C GLU A 293 3.86 28.20 5.14
N ARG A 294 3.88 27.42 4.05
CA ARG A 294 2.68 26.94 3.36
C ARG A 294 2.85 25.47 2.94
N PRO A 295 1.77 24.68 2.91
CA PRO A 295 1.84 23.26 2.57
C PRO A 295 2.20 22.97 1.11
N ASP A 296 2.24 23.99 0.24
CA ASP A 296 2.50 23.88 -1.19
C ASP A 296 3.95 24.18 -1.60
N ARG A 297 4.84 24.59 -0.68
CA ARG A 297 6.21 25.04 -1.01
C ARG A 297 7.13 23.94 -1.57
N TRP A 298 7.16 22.77 -0.95
CA TRP A 298 8.00 21.65 -1.37
C TRP A 298 7.13 20.45 -1.69
N ARG A 299 6.79 20.30 -2.97
CA ARG A 299 5.80 19.33 -3.47
C ARG A 299 6.40 18.30 -4.42
N SER A 300 7.53 18.61 -5.05
CA SER A 300 8.22 17.63 -5.89
C SER A 300 9.72 17.85 -5.91
N ILE A 301 10.44 16.75 -6.13
CA ILE A 301 11.87 16.67 -6.39
C ILE A 301 12.04 16.61 -7.91
N VAL A 302 12.73 17.59 -8.49
CA VAL A 302 12.94 17.70 -9.94
C VAL A 302 14.43 17.58 -10.23
N PHE A 303 14.80 16.59 -11.03
CA PHE A 303 16.19 16.32 -11.42
C PHE A 303 16.59 17.20 -12.59
N ALA A 304 17.83 17.72 -12.56
CA ALA A 304 18.37 18.48 -13.69
C ALA A 304 18.61 17.58 -14.92
N GLN A 305 19.01 16.33 -14.70
CA GLN A 305 19.30 15.34 -15.76
C GLN A 305 18.66 13.99 -15.42
N PRO A 306 17.34 13.83 -15.51
CA PRO A 306 16.64 12.63 -15.05
C PRO A 306 17.07 11.34 -15.76
N ALA A 307 17.43 11.41 -17.05
CA ALA A 307 17.95 10.27 -17.82
C ALA A 307 19.31 9.76 -17.29
N GLU A 308 20.20 10.65 -16.85
CA GLU A 308 21.48 10.29 -16.21
C GLU A 308 21.23 9.47 -14.92
N TRP A 309 20.12 9.75 -14.25
CA TRP A 309 19.76 9.11 -12.99
C TRP A 309 18.75 7.97 -13.15
N LEU A 310 18.27 7.64 -14.36
CA LEU A 310 17.18 6.65 -14.57
C LEU A 310 15.96 6.85 -13.64
N VAL A 311 15.63 8.11 -13.38
CA VAL A 311 14.47 8.54 -12.58
C VAL A 311 13.48 9.27 -13.47
N PRO A 312 12.19 9.34 -13.08
CA PRO A 312 11.27 10.23 -13.77
C PRO A 312 11.73 11.69 -13.62
N PRO A 313 11.35 12.58 -14.56
CA PRO A 313 11.72 14.00 -14.51
C PRO A 313 11.25 14.69 -13.22
N ARG A 314 10.20 14.16 -12.61
CA ARG A 314 9.62 14.63 -11.36
C ARG A 314 9.28 13.46 -10.46
N ILE A 315 9.55 13.63 -9.17
CA ILE A 315 9.15 12.72 -8.10
C ILE A 315 8.35 13.52 -7.09
N TRP A 316 7.13 13.11 -6.78
CA TRP A 316 6.27 13.86 -5.86
C TRP A 316 6.70 13.64 -4.41
N GLN A 317 6.74 14.69 -3.60
CA GLN A 317 6.91 14.60 -2.16
C GLN A 317 6.40 15.86 -1.45
N LYS A 318 5.43 15.74 -0.54
CA LYS A 318 4.95 16.81 0.35
C LYS A 318 5.83 16.91 1.60
N SER A 319 6.86 17.75 1.56
CA SER A 319 7.74 17.99 2.71
C SER A 319 7.26 19.20 3.53
N ALA A 320 7.14 19.04 4.86
CA ALA A 320 6.71 20.12 5.76
C ALA A 320 7.88 20.93 6.36
N ASN A 321 9.09 20.42 6.21
CA ASN A 321 10.32 21.02 6.71
C ASN A 321 11.51 20.47 5.92
N LEU A 322 12.65 21.16 5.98
CA LEU A 322 13.91 20.74 5.39
C LEU A 322 15.07 20.98 6.36
N MET A 323 16.12 20.19 6.16
CA MET A 323 17.48 20.45 6.62
C MET A 323 18.41 20.41 5.40
N PRO A 324 18.55 21.53 4.66
CA PRO A 324 19.24 21.56 3.38
C PRO A 324 20.75 21.39 3.51
N ALA A 325 21.34 20.73 2.52
CA ALA A 325 22.79 20.64 2.34
C ALA A 325 23.17 21.32 1.01
N LEU A 326 24.29 22.02 1.02
CA LEU A 326 24.86 22.72 -0.13
C LEU A 326 26.22 22.09 -0.48
N PRO A 327 26.60 22.04 -1.77
CA PRO A 327 27.95 21.64 -2.16
C PRO A 327 29.03 22.50 -1.48
N ALA A 328 30.08 21.86 -0.95
CA ALA A 328 31.23 22.54 -0.37
C ALA A 328 32.58 22.04 -0.92
N ALA A 329 32.65 20.79 -1.38
CA ALA A 329 33.81 20.24 -2.08
C ALA A 329 33.73 20.47 -3.61
N ARG A 330 34.87 20.38 -4.30
CA ARG A 330 34.96 20.62 -5.77
C ARG A 330 34.17 19.60 -6.59
N ASP A 331 34.02 18.39 -6.08
CA ASP A 331 33.29 17.28 -6.70
C ASP A 331 31.81 17.22 -6.26
N ALA A 332 31.41 18.09 -5.32
CA ALA A 332 30.04 18.16 -4.84
C ALA A 332 29.16 18.99 -5.79
N ARG A 333 27.94 18.53 -6.07
CA ARG A 333 26.97 19.25 -6.91
C ARG A 333 25.52 19.00 -6.50
N VAL A 334 24.64 19.93 -6.86
CA VAL A 334 23.19 19.74 -6.76
C VAL A 334 22.71 18.95 -7.96
N VAL A 335 21.92 17.90 -7.74
CA VAL A 335 21.36 17.06 -8.83
C VAL A 335 19.83 17.16 -8.91
N ALA A 336 19.18 17.57 -7.83
CA ALA A 336 17.75 17.81 -7.81
C ALA A 336 17.36 19.00 -6.93
N HIS A 337 16.33 19.73 -7.36
CA HIS A 337 15.75 20.87 -6.65
C HIS A 337 14.32 20.58 -6.20
N TRP A 338 13.90 21.25 -5.13
CA TRP A 338 12.50 21.27 -4.77
C TRP A 338 11.72 22.19 -5.70
N HIS A 339 10.50 21.80 -6.06
CA HIS A 339 9.52 22.64 -6.73
C HIS A 339 8.24 22.72 -5.88
N ASN A 340 7.55 23.86 -5.94
CA ASN A 340 6.25 24.04 -5.27
C ASN A 340 5.10 23.41 -6.07
N ALA A 341 3.86 23.46 -5.55
CA ALA A 341 2.69 22.87 -6.23
C ALA A 341 2.38 23.47 -7.61
N ARG A 342 2.89 24.68 -7.90
CA ARG A 342 2.76 25.37 -9.19
C ARG A 342 3.96 25.18 -10.09
N ASP A 343 4.80 24.20 -9.75
CA ASP A 343 6.01 23.86 -10.47
C ASP A 343 7.10 24.94 -10.51
N VAL A 344 7.10 25.84 -9.52
CA VAL A 344 8.16 26.85 -9.41
C VAL A 344 9.31 26.29 -8.59
N ARG A 345 10.51 26.30 -9.17
CA ARG A 345 11.77 25.91 -8.50
C ARG A 345 11.99 26.73 -7.23
N GLN A 346 12.32 26.03 -6.15
CA GLN A 346 12.67 26.59 -4.85
C GLN A 346 14.19 26.72 -4.73
N PRO A 347 14.68 27.67 -3.91
CA PRO A 347 16.12 27.89 -3.75
C PRO A 347 16.83 26.74 -3.04
N GLU A 348 16.13 25.99 -2.17
CA GLU A 348 16.72 24.87 -1.44
C GLU A 348 16.96 23.65 -2.35
N PRO A 349 18.15 23.03 -2.30
CA PRO A 349 18.38 21.73 -2.92
C PRO A 349 17.51 20.64 -2.31
N ALA A 350 16.99 19.75 -3.15
CA ALA A 350 16.39 18.50 -2.70
C ALA A 350 17.45 17.44 -2.44
N LEU A 351 18.42 17.34 -3.34
CA LEU A 351 19.48 16.32 -3.30
C LEU A 351 20.81 16.89 -3.81
N VAL A 352 21.86 16.67 -3.02
CA VAL A 352 23.25 16.93 -3.39
C VAL A 352 24.06 15.64 -3.38
N VAL A 353 25.07 15.56 -4.23
CA VAL A 353 25.97 14.40 -4.36
C VAL A 353 27.43 14.84 -4.38
N SER A 354 28.32 13.96 -3.94
CA SER A 354 29.78 14.05 -4.02
C SER A 354 30.38 12.64 -4.24
N SER A 355 31.69 12.54 -4.43
CA SER A 355 32.39 11.24 -4.45
C SER A 355 32.24 10.42 -3.16
N ARG A 356 31.81 11.04 -2.05
CA ARG A 356 31.59 10.38 -0.75
C ARG A 356 30.13 9.92 -0.54
N GLY A 357 29.23 10.29 -1.45
CA GLY A 357 27.84 9.83 -1.48
C GLY A 357 26.85 10.97 -1.66
N PHE A 358 25.70 10.91 -1.00
CA PHE A 358 24.61 11.88 -1.21
C PHE A 358 23.97 12.38 0.09
N TRP A 359 23.32 13.54 -0.01
CA TRP A 359 22.53 14.12 1.08
C TRP A 359 21.18 14.64 0.56
N MET A 360 20.10 14.07 1.06
CA MET A 360 18.74 14.54 0.80
C MET A 360 18.28 15.46 1.95
N SER A 361 17.70 16.61 1.62
CA SER A 361 17.33 17.63 2.60
C SER A 361 16.10 17.29 3.45
N HIS A 362 15.45 16.14 3.20
CA HIS A 362 14.34 15.62 3.99
C HIS A 362 14.39 14.08 4.04
N ILE A 363 13.62 13.49 4.96
CA ILE A 363 13.36 12.06 4.92
C ILE A 363 12.60 11.71 3.64
N LEU A 364 12.83 10.51 3.11
CA LEU A 364 12.11 10.03 1.93
C LEU A 364 10.72 9.53 2.34
N LEU A 365 9.66 10.21 1.88
CA LEU A 365 8.26 9.89 2.21
C LEU A 365 7.69 8.80 1.28
N ASN A 366 6.41 8.46 1.42
CA ASN A 366 5.79 7.34 0.70
C ASN A 366 4.76 7.75 -0.37
N ASP A 367 4.52 9.04 -0.55
CA ASP A 367 3.46 9.64 -1.39
C ASP A 367 3.66 9.50 -2.92
N ASP A 368 4.75 8.86 -3.34
CA ASP A 368 5.05 8.51 -4.75
C ASP A 368 6.06 7.35 -4.74
N ALA A 369 5.63 6.24 -4.15
CA ALA A 369 6.50 5.11 -3.91
C ALA A 369 7.12 4.53 -5.20
N PRO A 370 6.40 4.40 -6.35
CA PRO A 370 7.00 3.85 -7.57
C PRO A 370 8.19 4.69 -8.06
N SER A 371 8.07 6.02 -8.07
CA SER A 371 9.14 6.91 -8.50
C SER A 371 10.29 6.97 -7.50
N LYS A 372 9.96 6.95 -6.20
CA LYS A 372 10.98 6.90 -5.13
C LYS A 372 11.73 5.58 -5.06
N GLN A 373 11.11 4.48 -5.45
CA GLN A 373 11.80 3.20 -5.63
C GLN A 373 12.84 3.29 -6.76
N LYS A 374 12.47 3.88 -7.91
CA LYS A 374 13.41 4.13 -9.01
C LYS A 374 14.57 5.02 -8.54
N LEU A 375 14.27 6.08 -7.79
CA LEU A 375 15.26 6.95 -7.15
C LEU A 375 16.19 6.16 -6.23
N LEU A 376 15.67 5.34 -5.32
CA LEU A 376 16.49 4.58 -4.39
C LEU A 376 17.43 3.60 -5.10
N VAL A 377 16.97 2.92 -6.16
CA VAL A 377 17.85 2.07 -6.97
C VAL A 377 19.01 2.89 -7.53
N SER A 378 18.74 4.03 -8.15
CA SER A 378 19.78 4.87 -8.74
C SER A 378 20.74 5.47 -7.71
N LEU A 379 20.22 5.91 -6.57
CA LEU A 379 21.05 6.44 -5.49
C LEU A 379 21.93 5.35 -4.88
N CYS A 380 21.39 4.15 -4.65
CA CYS A 380 22.18 3.03 -4.12
C CYS A 380 23.23 2.59 -5.12
N ALA A 381 22.89 2.50 -6.41
CA ALA A 381 23.83 2.12 -7.46
C ALA A 381 24.88 3.20 -7.75
N HIS A 382 24.61 4.46 -7.39
CA HIS A 382 25.61 5.53 -7.36
C HIS A 382 26.62 5.33 -6.22
N LEU A 383 26.19 4.80 -5.06
CA LEU A 383 27.09 4.45 -3.96
C LEU A 383 27.88 3.16 -4.23
N ASP A 384 27.24 2.15 -4.82
CA ASP A 384 27.85 0.86 -5.18
C ASP A 384 27.29 0.36 -6.53
N PRO A 385 28.03 0.51 -7.64
CA PRO A 385 27.59 0.10 -8.97
C PRO A 385 27.21 -1.38 -9.11
N THR A 386 27.68 -2.24 -8.22
CA THR A 386 27.33 -3.68 -8.25
C THR A 386 25.84 -3.92 -8.00
N LEU A 387 25.13 -2.94 -7.41
CA LEU A 387 23.70 -3.01 -7.13
C LEU A 387 22.81 -2.85 -8.37
N TRP A 388 23.38 -2.47 -9.54
CA TRP A 388 22.62 -2.49 -10.80
C TRP A 388 22.17 -3.91 -11.19
N ALA A 389 23.04 -4.91 -11.04
CA ALA A 389 22.76 -6.28 -11.44
C ALA A 389 21.51 -6.88 -10.75
N PRO A 390 21.40 -6.89 -9.40
CA PRO A 390 20.23 -7.44 -8.73
C PRO A 390 18.95 -6.66 -9.00
N ALA A 391 19.01 -5.32 -9.10
CA ALA A 391 17.85 -4.50 -9.46
C ALA A 391 17.35 -4.80 -10.89
N THR A 392 18.28 -5.02 -11.82
CA THR A 392 17.98 -5.40 -13.21
C THR A 392 17.31 -6.75 -13.28
N ALA A 393 17.85 -7.76 -12.58
CA ALA A 393 17.27 -9.10 -12.55
C ALA A 393 15.81 -9.07 -12.07
N GLN A 394 15.53 -8.29 -11.01
CA GLN A 394 14.16 -8.09 -10.55
C GLN A 394 13.28 -7.40 -11.58
N ALA A 395 13.75 -6.32 -12.21
CA ALA A 395 12.96 -5.60 -13.21
C ALA A 395 12.60 -6.48 -14.42
N VAL A 396 13.52 -7.30 -14.90
CA VAL A 396 13.30 -8.26 -16.00
C VAL A 396 12.26 -9.31 -15.61
N ARG A 397 12.34 -9.86 -14.39
CA ARG A 397 11.32 -10.80 -13.88
C ARG A 397 9.92 -10.19 -13.84
N GLN A 398 9.81 -8.91 -13.50
CA GLN A 398 8.54 -8.21 -13.43
C GLN A 398 8.08 -7.64 -14.78
N ALA A 399 8.94 -7.61 -15.80
CA ALA A 399 8.64 -6.90 -17.04
C ALA A 399 7.39 -7.41 -17.74
N GLY A 400 7.22 -8.74 -17.80
CA GLY A 400 6.06 -9.40 -18.41
C GLY A 400 4.88 -9.69 -17.47
N ARG A 401 4.97 -9.33 -16.19
CA ARG A 401 3.93 -9.66 -15.19
C ARG A 401 2.96 -8.50 -15.03
N VAL A 402 1.74 -8.64 -15.54
CA VAL A 402 0.70 -7.61 -15.47
C VAL A 402 -0.58 -8.26 -14.96
N ASN A 403 -1.18 -7.72 -13.89
CA ASN A 403 -2.39 -8.29 -13.27
C ASN A 403 -2.22 -9.80 -12.96
N ASP A 404 -3.14 -10.62 -13.47
CA ASP A 404 -3.15 -12.08 -13.32
C ASP A 404 -2.24 -12.79 -14.35
N PHE A 405 -1.57 -12.03 -15.24
CA PHE A 405 -0.66 -12.58 -16.26
C PHE A 405 0.72 -12.86 -15.67
N THR A 406 1.09 -14.13 -15.71
CA THR A 406 2.28 -14.67 -15.03
C THR A 406 3.58 -14.57 -15.83
N SER A 407 3.50 -14.22 -17.12
CA SER A 407 4.65 -14.14 -18.03
C SER A 407 4.36 -13.20 -19.21
N LEU A 408 5.42 -12.76 -19.90
CA LEU A 408 5.29 -11.93 -21.10
C LEU A 408 4.44 -12.61 -22.20
N PRO A 409 4.67 -13.89 -22.58
CA PRO A 409 3.82 -14.55 -23.59
C PRO A 409 2.35 -14.63 -23.18
N HIS A 410 2.07 -14.89 -21.90
CA HIS A 410 0.70 -14.92 -21.37
C HIS A 410 0.05 -13.53 -21.47
N ALA A 411 0.76 -12.48 -21.04
CA ALA A 411 0.27 -11.10 -21.13
C ALA A 411 0.00 -10.67 -22.58
N LEU A 412 0.93 -10.94 -23.51
CA LEU A 412 0.76 -10.65 -24.93
C LEU A 412 -0.50 -11.35 -25.47
N SER A 413 -0.62 -12.67 -25.28
CA SER A 413 -1.76 -13.45 -25.76
C SER A 413 -3.11 -12.91 -25.26
N GLU A 414 -3.22 -12.62 -23.95
CA GLU A 414 -4.47 -12.13 -23.38
C GLU A 414 -4.84 -10.72 -23.84
N ILE A 415 -3.87 -9.81 -23.95
CA ILE A 415 -4.14 -8.44 -24.42
C ILE A 415 -4.47 -8.46 -25.92
N GLU A 416 -3.77 -9.27 -26.73
CA GLU A 416 -4.05 -9.44 -28.16
C GLU A 416 -5.45 -9.97 -28.43
N ARG A 417 -5.93 -10.90 -27.59
CA ARG A 417 -7.31 -11.41 -27.64
C ARG A 417 -8.34 -10.30 -27.40
N LEU A 418 -8.00 -9.29 -26.61
CA LEU A 418 -8.87 -8.16 -26.28
C LEU A 418 -8.70 -6.96 -27.23
N LEU A 419 -7.75 -7.01 -28.17
CA LEU A 419 -7.44 -5.90 -29.08
C LEU A 419 -8.65 -5.31 -29.82
N PRO A 420 -9.66 -6.10 -30.28
CA PRO A 420 -10.84 -5.53 -30.93
C PRO A 420 -11.65 -4.55 -30.07
N ARG A 421 -11.40 -4.49 -28.75
CA ARG A 421 -12.05 -3.56 -27.80
C ARG A 421 -11.35 -2.20 -27.72
N ALA A 422 -10.11 -2.11 -28.18
CA ALA A 422 -9.32 -0.89 -28.12
C ALA A 422 -9.89 0.18 -29.06
N THR A 423 -9.78 1.45 -28.67
CA THR A 423 -10.18 2.58 -29.54
C THR A 423 -9.31 2.65 -30.79
N HIS A 424 -8.03 2.32 -30.64
CA HIS A 424 -7.02 2.36 -31.69
C HIS A 424 -6.28 1.01 -31.75
N PRO A 425 -6.90 -0.05 -32.32
CA PRO A 425 -6.33 -1.40 -32.32
C PRO A 425 -4.91 -1.47 -32.89
N GLU A 426 -4.62 -0.73 -33.96
CA GLU A 426 -3.29 -0.70 -34.59
C GLU A 426 -2.22 -0.06 -33.68
N ALA A 427 -2.54 1.04 -33.01
CA ALA A 427 -1.64 1.67 -32.06
C ALA A 427 -1.36 0.74 -30.87
N THR A 428 -2.39 0.07 -30.34
CA THR A 428 -2.23 -0.91 -29.27
C THR A 428 -1.43 -2.13 -29.72
N ARG A 429 -1.61 -2.59 -30.96
CA ARG A 429 -0.77 -3.65 -31.57
C ARG A 429 0.69 -3.24 -31.61
N ALA A 430 0.99 -2.02 -32.06
CA ALA A 430 2.36 -1.50 -32.11
C ALA A 430 3.04 -1.45 -30.71
N LEU A 431 2.28 -1.15 -29.65
CA LEU A 431 2.79 -1.23 -28.27
C LEU A 431 3.18 -2.67 -27.90
N LEU A 432 2.34 -3.64 -28.24
CA LEU A 432 2.57 -5.07 -27.97
C LEU A 432 3.75 -5.63 -28.76
N ASP A 433 3.87 -5.27 -30.03
CA ASP A 433 5.00 -5.67 -30.88
C ASP A 433 6.31 -5.10 -30.36
N THR A 434 6.34 -3.80 -30.02
CA THR A 434 7.51 -3.18 -29.38
C THR A 434 7.85 -3.86 -28.05
N ALA A 435 6.85 -4.19 -27.22
CA ALA A 435 7.08 -4.88 -25.97
C ALA A 435 7.68 -6.29 -26.18
N ARG A 436 7.23 -7.02 -27.21
CA ARG A 436 7.77 -8.32 -27.60
C ARG A 436 9.23 -8.19 -28.02
N ASP A 437 9.52 -7.23 -28.90
CA ASP A 437 10.83 -7.04 -29.53
C ASP A 437 11.92 -6.61 -28.53
N LEU A 438 11.55 -5.89 -27.46
CA LEU A 438 12.48 -5.50 -26.39
C LEU A 438 13.14 -6.69 -25.66
N SER A 439 12.59 -7.90 -25.76
CA SER A 439 13.18 -9.09 -25.12
C SER A 439 14.60 -9.38 -25.64
N GLY A 440 14.84 -9.20 -26.95
CA GLY A 440 16.15 -9.40 -27.57
C GLY A 440 17.21 -8.42 -27.03
N PRO A 441 17.00 -7.10 -27.12
CA PRO A 441 17.88 -6.08 -26.55
C PRO A 441 18.10 -6.23 -25.04
N ILE A 442 17.08 -6.62 -24.26
CA ILE A 442 17.24 -6.92 -22.82
C ILE A 442 18.25 -8.06 -22.63
N HIS A 443 18.09 -9.17 -23.35
CA HIS A 443 19.02 -10.31 -23.25
C HIS A 443 20.43 -9.95 -23.72
N GLN A 444 20.57 -9.17 -24.78
CA GLN A 444 21.87 -8.69 -25.28
C GLN A 444 22.57 -7.78 -24.26
N ALA A 445 21.84 -6.83 -23.66
CA ALA A 445 22.39 -5.96 -22.63
C ALA A 445 22.81 -6.75 -21.39
N LEU A 446 22.03 -7.77 -20.99
CA LEU A 446 22.39 -8.67 -19.89
C LEU A 446 23.65 -9.49 -20.18
N SER A 447 23.77 -10.08 -21.38
CA SER A 447 24.95 -10.86 -21.76
C SER A 447 26.22 -10.01 -21.88
N ALA A 448 26.07 -8.72 -22.22
CA ALA A 448 27.15 -7.73 -22.24
C ALA A 448 27.44 -7.09 -20.86
N ASN A 449 26.81 -7.54 -19.77
CA ASN A 449 26.89 -6.93 -18.43
C ASN A 449 26.48 -5.44 -18.37
N GLN A 450 25.69 -4.97 -19.33
CA GLN A 450 25.15 -3.62 -19.42
C GLN A 450 23.85 -3.51 -18.58
N HIS A 451 23.96 -3.77 -17.28
CA HIS A 451 22.81 -3.84 -16.37
C HIS A 451 21.94 -2.58 -16.38
N ARG A 452 22.57 -1.41 -16.44
CA ARG A 452 21.85 -0.12 -16.48
C ARG A 452 20.93 0.00 -17.71
N GLU A 453 21.41 -0.45 -18.87
CA GLU A 453 20.62 -0.44 -20.11
C GLU A 453 19.51 -1.50 -20.06
N ALA A 454 19.83 -2.72 -19.64
CA ALA A 454 18.85 -3.79 -19.46
C ALA A 454 17.72 -3.39 -18.50
N LEU A 455 18.02 -2.68 -17.41
CA LEU A 455 17.02 -2.15 -16.47
C LEU A 455 16.10 -1.13 -17.13
N HIS A 456 16.65 -0.21 -17.90
CA HIS A 456 15.88 0.79 -18.64
C HIS A 456 14.93 0.11 -19.63
N LEU A 457 15.43 -0.83 -20.44
CA LEU A 457 14.64 -1.59 -21.41
C LEU A 457 13.55 -2.44 -20.75
N ALA A 458 13.85 -3.12 -19.64
CA ALA A 458 12.87 -3.92 -18.89
C ALA A 458 11.74 -3.06 -18.31
N ARG A 459 12.07 -1.88 -17.76
CA ARG A 459 11.06 -0.91 -17.29
C ARG A 459 10.19 -0.41 -18.45
N ARG A 460 10.79 -0.17 -19.63
CA ARG A 460 10.05 0.23 -20.83
C ARG A 460 9.13 -0.88 -21.33
N GLN A 461 9.59 -2.13 -21.37
CA GLN A 461 8.76 -3.29 -21.73
C GLN A 461 7.54 -3.40 -20.83
N ARG A 462 7.73 -3.29 -19.50
CA ARG A 462 6.61 -3.26 -18.54
C ARG A 462 5.64 -2.12 -18.85
N GLN A 463 6.14 -0.90 -19.04
CA GLN A 463 5.30 0.26 -19.29
C GLN A 463 4.43 0.09 -20.55
N LEU A 464 4.99 -0.46 -21.63
CA LEU A 464 4.25 -0.72 -22.87
C LEU A 464 3.13 -1.73 -22.66
N LEU A 465 3.38 -2.81 -21.91
CA LEU A 465 2.33 -3.79 -21.58
C LEU A 465 1.22 -3.18 -20.72
N LEU A 466 1.57 -2.36 -19.72
CA LEU A 466 0.57 -1.67 -18.88
C LEU A 466 -0.31 -0.72 -19.71
N GLN A 467 0.28 -0.01 -20.68
CA GLN A 467 -0.46 0.84 -21.61
C GLN A 467 -1.39 0.02 -22.52
N ALA A 468 -0.88 -1.06 -23.10
CA ALA A 468 -1.67 -1.93 -23.95
C ALA A 468 -2.84 -2.59 -23.20
N ASP A 469 -2.61 -3.08 -21.98
CA ASP A 469 -3.64 -3.65 -21.10
C ASP A 469 -4.72 -2.62 -20.77
N ALA A 470 -4.34 -1.37 -20.47
CA ALA A 470 -5.30 -0.30 -20.19
C ALA A 470 -6.12 0.07 -21.43
N ALA A 471 -5.51 0.11 -22.62
CA ALA A 471 -6.15 0.51 -23.88
C ALA A 471 -7.23 -0.48 -24.36
N VAL A 472 -7.13 -1.77 -24.01
CA VAL A 472 -8.12 -2.80 -24.38
C VAL A 472 -9.31 -2.88 -23.41
N GLN A 473 -9.31 -2.08 -22.34
CA GLN A 473 -10.44 -2.00 -21.42
C GLN A 473 -11.54 -1.10 -21.99
N LEU A 474 -12.79 -1.40 -21.65
CA LEU A 474 -13.97 -0.66 -22.14
C LEU A 474 -14.45 0.38 -21.11
N PRO A 475 -14.93 1.56 -21.52
CA PRO A 475 -15.67 2.44 -20.64
C PRO A 475 -17.08 1.89 -20.35
N ARG A 476 -17.73 2.41 -19.30
CA ARG A 476 -19.11 2.06 -18.96
C ARG A 476 -19.98 3.32 -18.89
N PRO A 477 -21.05 3.42 -19.70
CA PRO A 477 -21.96 4.57 -19.66
C PRO A 477 -22.61 4.75 -18.28
N GLY A 478 -22.74 5.99 -17.82
CA GLY A 478 -23.38 6.33 -16.55
C GLY A 478 -22.64 5.87 -15.29
N GLU A 479 -21.42 5.34 -15.43
CA GLU A 479 -20.60 4.89 -14.31
C GLU A 479 -20.08 6.07 -13.49
N LEU A 480 -20.16 5.99 -12.16
CA LEU A 480 -19.53 6.98 -11.28
C LEU A 480 -18.02 6.74 -11.24
N VAL A 481 -17.25 7.73 -11.68
CA VAL A 481 -15.79 7.75 -11.62
C VAL A 481 -15.40 8.85 -10.65
N GLY A 482 -15.19 8.46 -9.40
CA GLY A 482 -14.94 9.37 -8.28
C GLY A 482 -13.46 9.50 -7.93
N VAL A 483 -13.07 10.64 -7.35
CA VAL A 483 -11.76 10.83 -6.70
C VAL A 483 -11.95 11.46 -5.33
N TRP A 484 -11.30 10.92 -4.30
CA TRP A 484 -11.19 11.57 -3.00
C TRP A 484 -10.01 12.54 -2.97
N ASP A 485 -10.28 13.78 -2.55
CA ASP A 485 -9.26 14.78 -2.25
C ASP A 485 -9.17 14.98 -0.74
N HIS A 486 -8.16 14.36 -0.11
CA HIS A 486 -7.96 14.41 1.33
C HIS A 486 -7.52 15.78 1.86
N ASP A 487 -6.74 16.52 1.07
CA ASP A 487 -6.25 17.85 1.43
C ASP A 487 -7.37 18.90 1.31
N GLY A 488 -8.40 18.64 0.48
CA GLY A 488 -9.56 19.52 0.32
C GLY A 488 -9.23 20.84 -0.36
N THR A 489 -8.22 20.83 -1.24
CA THR A 489 -7.69 22.01 -1.93
C THR A 489 -7.47 21.80 -3.42
N GLY A 490 -7.84 20.63 -3.93
CA GLY A 490 -7.42 20.15 -5.23
C GLY A 490 -5.94 19.77 -5.26
N TYR A 491 -5.49 19.33 -6.43
CA TYR A 491 -4.14 18.86 -6.64
C TYR A 491 -3.10 19.99 -6.52
N VAL A 492 -3.42 21.12 -7.16
CA VAL A 492 -2.71 22.39 -6.99
C VAL A 492 -3.49 23.18 -5.93
N PRO A 493 -2.99 23.31 -4.69
CA PRO A 493 -3.79 23.84 -3.59
C PRO A 493 -4.43 25.20 -3.91
N GLY A 494 -5.76 25.25 -3.82
CA GLY A 494 -6.61 26.41 -4.09
C GLY A 494 -6.90 26.66 -5.57
N ASN A 495 -6.26 25.96 -6.51
CA ASN A 495 -6.52 26.08 -7.95
C ASN A 495 -7.44 24.95 -8.43
N TRP A 496 -8.72 25.10 -8.09
CA TRP A 496 -9.79 24.18 -8.50
C TRP A 496 -10.01 24.11 -10.01
N PRO A 497 -9.95 25.21 -10.81
CA PRO A 497 -10.08 25.12 -12.26
C PRO A 497 -9.07 24.18 -12.92
N ALA A 498 -7.79 24.25 -12.52
CA ALA A 498 -6.76 23.36 -13.04
C ALA A 498 -7.01 21.89 -12.62
N THR A 499 -7.39 21.69 -11.36
CA THR A 499 -7.66 20.35 -10.83
C THR A 499 -8.86 19.69 -11.51
N VAL A 500 -10.01 20.39 -11.57
CA VAL A 500 -11.24 19.89 -12.18
C VAL A 500 -11.06 19.64 -13.68
N THR A 501 -10.36 20.55 -14.38
CA THR A 501 -10.06 20.36 -15.82
C THR A 501 -9.29 19.06 -16.03
N HIS A 502 -8.19 18.86 -15.29
CA HIS A 502 -7.39 17.63 -15.40
C HIS A 502 -8.22 16.38 -15.13
N LEU A 503 -9.04 16.40 -14.06
CA LEU A 503 -9.89 15.27 -13.70
C LEU A 503 -10.93 14.97 -14.80
N ALA A 504 -11.64 15.99 -15.28
CA ALA A 504 -12.65 15.85 -16.32
C ALA A 504 -12.06 15.34 -17.65
N ASP A 505 -10.90 15.87 -18.05
CA ASP A 505 -10.21 15.45 -19.29
C ASP A 505 -9.81 13.95 -19.24
N HIS A 506 -9.65 13.41 -18.04
CA HIS A 506 -9.37 11.99 -17.77
C HIS A 506 -10.61 11.15 -17.43
N GLY A 507 -11.82 11.68 -17.62
CA GLY A 507 -13.08 10.95 -17.47
C GLY A 507 -13.58 10.81 -16.03
N VAL A 508 -13.01 11.55 -15.07
CA VAL A 508 -13.56 11.66 -13.71
C VAL A 508 -14.79 12.55 -13.73
N ASN A 509 -15.87 12.10 -13.10
CA ASN A 509 -17.16 12.81 -13.08
C ASN A 509 -17.67 13.13 -11.67
N ALA A 510 -16.94 12.74 -10.62
CA ALA A 510 -17.24 13.10 -9.24
C ALA A 510 -15.97 13.37 -8.42
N ILE A 511 -16.00 14.40 -7.58
CA ILE A 511 -14.95 14.70 -6.61
C ILE A 511 -15.52 14.74 -5.20
N PHE A 512 -14.75 14.17 -4.26
CA PHE A 512 -15.08 14.08 -2.84
C PHE A 512 -14.04 14.86 -2.02
N PRO A 513 -14.08 16.21 -2.01
CA PRO A 513 -13.10 17.02 -1.29
C PRO A 513 -13.40 17.07 0.21
N ASN A 514 -12.37 16.86 1.03
CA ASN A 514 -12.47 16.94 2.49
C ASN A 514 -12.55 18.41 2.94
N LEU A 515 -13.76 18.88 3.23
CA LEU A 515 -14.00 20.30 3.49
C LEU A 515 -14.45 20.59 4.93
N ALA A 516 -14.68 19.55 5.74
CA ALA A 516 -15.01 19.70 7.14
C ALA A 516 -14.38 18.60 8.00
N TRP A 517 -13.75 19.01 9.09
CA TRP A 517 -13.19 18.17 10.12
C TRP A 517 -13.96 18.37 11.43
N GLY A 518 -13.73 17.51 12.43
CA GLY A 518 -14.44 17.58 13.71
C GLY A 518 -14.26 18.91 14.46
N GLY A 519 -13.24 19.71 14.14
CA GLY A 519 -12.96 20.99 14.80
C GLY A 519 -12.60 22.15 13.88
N CYS A 520 -12.72 22.02 12.57
CA CYS A 520 -12.53 23.14 11.63
C CYS A 520 -13.18 22.87 10.26
N ALA A 521 -13.40 23.93 9.48
CA ALA A 521 -13.94 23.87 8.12
C ALA A 521 -13.01 24.55 7.11
N HIS A 522 -13.06 24.12 5.85
CA HIS A 522 -12.33 24.73 4.71
C HIS A 522 -13.19 25.76 3.96
N TYR A 523 -14.36 26.09 4.51
CA TYR A 523 -15.33 27.07 4.05
C TYR A 523 -15.78 27.91 5.27
N PRO A 524 -16.39 29.10 5.09
CA PRO A 524 -16.78 29.99 6.18
C PRO A 524 -18.00 29.47 6.97
N SER A 525 -17.77 28.46 7.82
CA SER A 525 -18.77 27.89 8.71
C SER A 525 -19.10 28.83 9.88
N LYS A 526 -20.37 28.87 10.27
CA LYS A 526 -20.87 29.52 11.50
C LYS A 526 -20.68 28.64 12.73
N HIS A 527 -20.44 27.34 12.55
CA HIS A 527 -20.37 26.35 13.62
C HIS A 527 -18.96 25.83 13.88
N LEU A 528 -18.13 25.76 12.84
CA LEU A 528 -16.75 25.30 12.92
C LEU A 528 -15.76 26.46 12.73
N PRO A 529 -14.65 26.48 13.48
CA PRO A 529 -13.56 27.43 13.24
C PRO A 529 -12.98 27.31 11.82
N ALA A 530 -12.44 28.41 11.31
CA ALA A 530 -11.70 28.40 10.04
C ALA A 530 -10.44 27.54 10.14
N SER A 531 -10.20 26.68 9.15
CA SER A 531 -8.94 25.96 9.02
C SER A 531 -7.81 26.86 8.50
N THR A 532 -6.57 26.38 8.57
CA THR A 532 -5.44 27.04 7.89
C THR A 532 -5.65 27.06 6.38
N THR A 533 -6.24 26.01 5.81
CA THR A 533 -6.64 25.96 4.40
C THR A 533 -7.55 27.11 4.02
N GLN A 534 -8.63 27.34 4.78
CA GLN A 534 -9.55 28.44 4.51
C GLN A 534 -8.86 29.81 4.62
N ARG A 535 -8.00 29.99 5.64
CA ARG A 535 -7.25 31.25 5.80
C ARG A 535 -6.29 31.54 4.65
N LEU A 536 -5.67 30.50 4.08
CA LEU A 536 -4.69 30.64 3.01
C LEU A 536 -5.32 30.75 1.62
N TYR A 537 -6.40 30.02 1.37
CA TYR A 537 -6.95 29.82 0.03
C TYR A 537 -8.40 30.31 -0.13
N GLY A 538 -9.02 30.83 0.94
CA GLY A 538 -10.42 31.26 0.94
C GLY A 538 -11.40 30.09 1.04
N ASP A 539 -12.65 30.34 0.66
CA ASP A 539 -13.72 29.35 0.65
C ASP A 539 -13.49 28.26 -0.40
N GLN A 540 -13.03 27.08 0.04
CA GLN A 540 -12.74 25.97 -0.86
C GLN A 540 -14.00 25.31 -1.41
N LEU A 541 -15.13 25.37 -0.70
CA LEU A 541 -16.39 24.78 -1.17
C LEU A 541 -16.97 25.60 -2.32
N ALA A 542 -17.01 26.92 -2.18
CA ALA A 542 -17.44 27.80 -3.27
C ALA A 542 -16.51 27.65 -4.50
N ALA A 543 -15.20 27.57 -4.28
CA ALA A 543 -14.23 27.46 -5.37
C ALA A 543 -14.33 26.14 -6.15
N VAL A 544 -14.49 24.99 -5.48
CA VAL A 544 -14.68 23.71 -6.18
C VAL A 544 -16.01 23.65 -6.94
N LEU A 545 -17.09 24.17 -6.37
CA LEU A 545 -18.40 24.21 -7.03
C LEU A 545 -18.37 25.06 -8.30
N ALA A 546 -17.72 26.23 -8.25
CA ALA A 546 -17.55 27.10 -9.41
C ALA A 546 -16.74 26.42 -10.53
N ALA A 547 -15.68 25.70 -10.17
CA ALA A 547 -14.85 24.99 -11.13
C ALA A 547 -15.54 23.74 -11.72
N ALA A 548 -16.35 23.03 -10.92
CA ALA A 548 -17.03 21.80 -11.29
C ALA A 548 -18.22 22.01 -12.24
N LYS A 549 -18.95 23.11 -12.08
CA LYS A 549 -20.19 23.40 -12.83
C LYS A 549 -20.05 23.33 -14.36
N PRO A 550 -19.05 23.98 -15.01
CA PRO A 550 -18.91 23.94 -16.47
C PRO A 550 -18.56 22.58 -17.04
N ARG A 551 -18.10 21.64 -16.20
CA ARG A 551 -17.71 20.28 -16.59
C ARG A 551 -18.70 19.22 -16.12
N HIS A 552 -19.86 19.63 -15.56
CA HIS A 552 -20.87 18.74 -14.99
C HIS A 552 -20.31 17.71 -13.99
N MET A 553 -19.27 18.10 -13.25
CA MET A 553 -18.63 17.24 -12.26
C MET A 553 -19.38 17.31 -10.93
N GLN A 554 -19.72 16.15 -10.36
CA GLN A 554 -20.40 16.09 -9.06
C GLN A 554 -19.45 16.48 -7.94
N VAL A 555 -19.92 17.26 -6.97
CA VAL A 555 -19.20 17.62 -5.75
C VAL A 555 -19.89 17.04 -4.53
N HIS A 556 -19.21 16.09 -3.89
CA HIS A 556 -19.68 15.42 -2.66
C HIS A 556 -18.82 15.89 -1.47
N VAL A 557 -19.38 16.74 -0.61
CA VAL A 557 -18.64 17.32 0.52
C VAL A 557 -18.23 16.22 1.50
N TRP A 558 -16.94 15.90 1.55
CA TRP A 558 -16.41 14.92 2.50
C TRP A 558 -16.22 15.58 3.87
N MET A 559 -16.77 14.93 4.89
CA MET A 559 -16.67 15.30 6.29
C MET A 559 -15.96 14.23 7.12
N VAL A 560 -14.84 14.58 7.76
CA VAL A 560 -14.19 13.77 8.80
C VAL A 560 -14.75 14.15 10.17
N LEU A 561 -15.69 13.35 10.70
CA LEU A 561 -16.56 13.81 11.80
C LEU A 561 -15.88 14.04 13.15
N TRP A 562 -14.93 13.19 13.55
CA TRP A 562 -14.47 13.18 14.96
C TRP A 562 -13.03 13.65 15.15
N GLN A 563 -12.15 13.51 14.16
CA GLN A 563 -10.75 13.90 14.30
C GLN A 563 -10.60 15.42 14.42
N LEU A 564 -9.73 15.86 15.33
CA LEU A 564 -9.42 17.28 15.54
C LEU A 564 -8.14 17.72 14.81
N THR A 565 -7.69 16.97 13.80
CA THR A 565 -6.58 17.36 12.94
C THR A 565 -6.86 18.73 12.31
N GLY A 566 -5.93 19.67 12.46
CA GLY A 566 -6.07 21.03 11.95
C GLY A 566 -7.04 21.94 12.72
N ALA A 567 -7.64 21.47 13.82
CA ALA A 567 -8.45 22.31 14.70
C ALA A 567 -7.57 23.27 15.51
N PRO A 568 -8.02 24.50 15.79
CA PRO A 568 -7.29 25.41 16.67
C PRO A 568 -7.13 24.84 18.09
N ASP A 569 -5.98 25.08 18.74
CA ASP A 569 -5.73 24.61 20.11
C ASP A 569 -6.78 25.11 21.11
N THR A 570 -7.32 26.31 20.90
CA THR A 570 -8.40 26.89 21.70
C THR A 570 -9.69 26.07 21.61
N PHE A 571 -10.01 25.51 20.45
CA PHE A 571 -11.16 24.62 20.27
C PHE A 571 -10.92 23.29 21.00
N ILE A 572 -9.73 22.70 20.85
CA ILE A 572 -9.36 21.44 21.50
C ILE A 572 -9.41 21.59 23.02
N ALA A 573 -8.84 22.66 23.57
CA ALA A 573 -8.83 22.95 25.00
C ALA A 573 -10.25 23.12 25.55
N ARG A 574 -11.11 23.86 24.85
CA ARG A 574 -12.53 24.00 25.23
C ARG A 574 -13.27 22.66 25.19
N ALA A 575 -13.12 21.89 24.12
CA ALA A 575 -13.75 20.57 23.98
C ALA A 575 -13.30 19.60 25.09
N LYS A 576 -12.02 19.67 25.50
CA LYS A 576 -11.50 18.91 26.64
C LYS A 576 -12.17 19.32 27.94
N LYS A 577 -12.24 20.63 28.23
CA LYS A 577 -12.90 21.18 29.44
C LYS A 577 -14.38 20.79 29.52
N GLU A 578 -15.06 20.77 28.37
CA GLU A 578 -16.48 20.41 28.25
C GLU A 578 -16.73 18.88 28.26
N GLY A 579 -15.70 18.04 28.42
CA GLY A 579 -15.85 16.58 28.43
C GLY A 579 -16.28 15.99 27.08
N ARG A 580 -16.07 16.72 25.98
CA ARG A 580 -16.51 16.36 24.62
C ARG A 580 -15.55 15.42 23.90
N LEU A 581 -14.35 15.23 24.41
CA LEU A 581 -13.34 14.36 23.80
C LEU A 581 -13.58 12.88 24.11
N GLN A 582 -13.06 12.01 23.24
CA GLN A 582 -12.99 10.59 23.52
C GLN A 582 -12.01 10.34 24.68
N VAL A 583 -12.38 9.39 25.55
CA VAL A 583 -11.61 8.99 26.73
C VAL A 583 -11.25 7.51 26.61
N THR A 584 -10.00 7.18 26.91
CA THR A 584 -9.52 5.79 26.90
C THR A 584 -9.99 5.00 28.11
N SER A 585 -9.80 3.68 28.07
CA SER A 585 -10.03 2.80 29.23
C SER A 585 -9.21 3.20 30.46
N SER A 586 -8.03 3.80 30.26
CA SER A 586 -7.17 4.36 31.32
C SER A 586 -7.54 5.78 31.78
N GLY A 587 -8.57 6.39 31.18
CA GLY A 587 -9.01 7.75 31.52
C GLY A 587 -8.31 8.87 30.74
N ALA A 588 -7.37 8.57 29.85
CA ALA A 588 -6.69 9.58 29.04
C ALA A 588 -7.58 10.13 27.91
N THR A 589 -7.54 11.44 27.67
CA THR A 589 -8.26 12.07 26.55
C THR A 589 -7.50 11.92 25.23
N ARG A 590 -8.21 11.71 24.13
CA ARG A 590 -7.68 11.75 22.76
C ARG A 590 -8.16 12.99 22.02
N PRO A 591 -7.42 13.51 21.01
CA PRO A 591 -7.84 14.65 20.18
C PRO A 591 -8.93 14.25 19.16
N TRP A 592 -10.00 13.65 19.66
CA TRP A 592 -11.16 13.19 18.90
C TRP A 592 -12.41 13.58 19.66
N LEU A 593 -13.42 14.09 18.97
CA LEU A 593 -14.75 14.28 19.55
C LEU A 593 -15.42 12.93 19.79
N SER A 594 -16.16 12.81 20.90
CA SER A 594 -16.97 11.64 21.19
C SER A 594 -18.28 11.66 20.40
N PRO A 595 -18.59 10.64 19.58
CA PRO A 595 -19.88 10.52 18.88
C PRO A 595 -21.06 10.32 19.84
N HIS A 596 -20.78 9.93 21.08
CA HIS A 596 -21.78 9.71 22.11
C HIS A 596 -22.11 11.00 22.89
N HIS A 597 -21.35 12.08 22.71
CA HIS A 597 -21.62 13.34 23.43
C HIS A 597 -22.72 14.15 22.71
N PRO A 598 -23.83 14.53 23.38
CA PRO A 598 -24.94 15.24 22.74
C PRO A 598 -24.55 16.54 22.03
N ALA A 599 -23.68 17.37 22.64
CA ALA A 599 -23.21 18.59 22.02
C ALA A 599 -22.42 18.36 20.72
N ASN A 600 -21.69 17.25 20.60
CA ASN A 600 -20.97 16.92 19.36
C ASN A 600 -21.93 16.45 18.27
N ARG A 601 -22.96 15.66 18.65
CA ARG A 601 -24.03 15.28 17.71
C ARG A 601 -24.75 16.52 17.19
N LYS A 602 -25.13 17.44 18.08
CA LYS A 602 -25.75 18.70 17.70
C LYS A 602 -24.87 19.48 16.72
N LEU A 603 -23.57 19.63 17.02
CA LEU A 603 -22.62 20.30 16.12
C LEU A 603 -22.63 19.68 14.72
N VAL A 604 -22.60 18.34 14.60
CA VAL A 604 -22.67 17.66 13.29
C VAL A 604 -23.98 17.97 12.58
N LEU A 605 -25.13 17.86 13.25
CA LEU A 605 -26.44 18.13 12.62
C LEU A 605 -26.58 19.60 12.19
N ASP A 606 -26.05 20.53 12.98
CA ASP A 606 -26.01 21.95 12.64
C ASP A 606 -25.16 22.19 11.38
N VAL A 607 -23.97 21.58 11.29
CA VAL A 607 -23.09 21.66 10.10
C VAL A 607 -23.73 21.02 8.87
N ILE A 608 -24.42 19.89 9.00
CA ILE A 608 -25.17 19.27 7.90
C ILE A 608 -26.25 20.22 7.37
N THR A 609 -26.98 20.87 8.29
CA THR A 609 -28.02 21.86 7.94
C THR A 609 -27.40 23.07 7.25
N GLU A 610 -26.27 23.58 7.77
CA GLU A 610 -25.55 24.70 7.19
C GLU A 610 -25.09 24.42 5.77
N LEU A 611 -24.43 23.29 5.52
CA LEU A 611 -23.96 22.88 4.20
C LEU A 611 -25.11 22.80 3.20
N ALA A 612 -26.18 22.08 3.58
CA ALA A 612 -27.33 21.84 2.71
C ALA A 612 -28.11 23.12 2.34
N ARG A 613 -28.14 24.11 3.23
CA ARG A 613 -28.84 25.38 3.00
C ARG A 613 -27.97 26.46 2.35
N THR A 614 -26.69 26.51 2.69
CA THR A 614 -25.76 27.55 2.21
C THR A 614 -25.21 27.20 0.82
N TYR A 615 -25.05 25.91 0.53
CA TYR A 615 -24.54 25.40 -0.75
C TYR A 615 -25.54 24.42 -1.36
N PRO A 616 -26.72 24.88 -1.80
CA PRO A 616 -27.80 24.00 -2.25
C PRO A 616 -27.47 23.21 -3.53
N THR A 617 -26.37 23.55 -4.22
CA THR A 617 -25.90 22.91 -5.46
C THR A 617 -24.87 21.81 -5.23
N ILE A 618 -24.52 21.44 -3.99
CA ILE A 618 -23.70 20.25 -3.75
C ILE A 618 -24.51 18.99 -4.13
N ASP A 619 -23.85 18.00 -4.72
CA ASP A 619 -24.50 16.75 -5.12
C ASP A 619 -24.68 15.80 -3.94
N GLY A 620 -23.82 15.90 -2.94
CA GLY A 620 -23.89 15.05 -1.76
C GLY A 620 -23.07 15.52 -0.57
N ILE A 621 -23.37 14.93 0.57
CA ILE A 621 -22.54 14.90 1.76
C ILE A 621 -22.00 13.48 1.92
N HIS A 622 -20.69 13.38 2.12
CA HIS A 622 -19.95 12.13 2.23
C HIS A 622 -19.34 12.00 3.63
N LEU A 623 -19.90 11.12 4.45
CA LEU A 623 -19.47 10.91 5.83
C LEU A 623 -18.25 10.00 5.89
N ASP A 624 -17.19 10.40 6.59
CA ASP A 624 -16.12 9.51 6.99
C ASP A 624 -15.90 9.61 8.50
N TYR A 625 -15.19 8.64 9.05
CA TYR A 625 -14.93 8.50 10.46
C TYR A 625 -16.21 8.43 11.30
N ILE A 626 -17.35 8.06 10.72
CA ILE A 626 -18.58 7.72 11.45
C ILE A 626 -18.44 6.35 12.15
N ARG A 627 -17.48 6.31 13.08
CA ARG A 627 -16.95 5.14 13.82
C ARG A 627 -16.06 5.61 14.99
N LEU A 628 -15.60 4.66 15.81
CA LEU A 628 -14.52 4.84 16.78
C LEU A 628 -13.15 4.53 16.14
N PRO A 629 -12.03 5.07 16.65
CA PRO A 629 -10.71 4.72 16.12
C PRO A 629 -10.28 3.30 16.49
N ASP A 630 -10.66 2.82 17.67
CA ASP A 630 -10.29 1.49 18.19
C ASP A 630 -11.19 1.06 19.36
N SER A 631 -10.92 -0.15 19.88
CA SER A 631 -11.63 -0.71 21.03
C SER A 631 -11.36 0.05 22.33
N GLN A 632 -10.30 0.86 22.41
CA GLN A 632 -9.86 1.58 23.59
C GLN A 632 -10.49 2.98 23.68
N SER A 633 -11.61 3.22 23.00
CA SER A 633 -12.19 4.56 22.85
C SER A 633 -13.61 4.68 23.41
N CYS A 634 -13.92 5.90 23.85
CA CYS A 634 -15.22 6.35 24.37
C CYS A 634 -15.65 5.81 25.74
N TYR A 635 -14.75 5.77 26.73
CA TYR A 635 -15.07 5.35 28.11
C TYR A 635 -15.40 6.51 29.07
N SER A 636 -15.83 7.66 28.54
CA SER A 636 -16.18 8.85 29.34
C SER A 636 -17.40 8.64 30.25
N ALA A 637 -17.56 9.52 31.25
CA ALA A 637 -18.75 9.56 32.09
C ALA A 637 -20.03 9.76 31.27
N THR A 638 -20.00 10.61 30.24
CA THR A 638 -21.15 10.82 29.33
C THR A 638 -21.52 9.54 28.58
N THR A 639 -20.52 8.77 28.11
CA THR A 639 -20.79 7.47 27.48
C THR A 639 -21.44 6.49 28.46
N ARG A 640 -20.90 6.40 29.70
CA ARG A 640 -21.47 5.56 30.76
C ARG A 640 -22.95 5.91 30.98
N THR A 641 -23.25 7.18 31.21
CA THR A 641 -24.62 7.64 31.48
C THR A 641 -25.58 7.27 30.35
N ARG A 642 -25.18 7.46 29.08
CA ARG A 642 -26.01 7.07 27.94
C ARG A 642 -26.20 5.56 27.82
N PHE A 643 -25.14 4.78 28.04
CA PHE A 643 -25.21 3.32 28.01
C PHE A 643 -26.14 2.79 29.11
N GLU A 644 -25.98 3.28 30.34
CA GLU A 644 -26.82 2.89 31.47
C GLU A 644 -28.28 3.29 31.27
N ALA A 645 -28.54 4.47 30.71
CA ALA A 645 -29.89 4.93 30.38
C ALA A 645 -30.53 4.06 29.27
N ALA A 646 -29.80 3.82 28.18
CA ALA A 646 -30.30 3.01 27.06
C ALA A 646 -30.56 1.55 27.45
N THR A 647 -29.80 1.02 28.41
CA THR A 647 -29.94 -0.36 28.89
C THR A 647 -30.79 -0.48 30.16
N LYS A 648 -31.23 0.65 30.74
CA LYS A 648 -31.93 0.75 32.03
C LYS A 648 -31.21 0.01 33.16
N ARG A 649 -29.87 -0.06 33.13
CA ARG A 649 -29.04 -0.81 34.09
C ARG A 649 -27.72 -0.09 34.37
N LYS A 650 -27.41 0.10 35.64
CA LYS A 650 -26.14 0.69 36.10
C LYS A 650 -24.95 -0.27 35.93
N CYS A 651 -23.77 0.25 35.65
CA CYS A 651 -22.50 -0.47 35.78
C CYS A 651 -22.00 -0.34 37.22
N ALA A 652 -21.54 -1.44 37.80
CA ALA A 652 -20.98 -1.46 39.15
C ALA A 652 -19.53 -0.96 39.14
N ALA A 653 -18.74 -1.41 38.16
CA ALA A 653 -17.35 -1.02 37.99
C ALA A 653 -17.12 -0.53 36.56
N TRP A 654 -17.00 0.78 36.36
CA TRP A 654 -16.76 1.38 35.04
C TRP A 654 -15.28 1.78 34.89
N PRO A 655 -14.62 1.50 33.74
CA PRO A 655 -15.11 0.78 32.56
C PRO A 655 -14.96 -0.75 32.64
N ALA A 656 -14.45 -1.31 33.75
CA ALA A 656 -14.12 -2.74 33.86
C ALA A 656 -15.26 -3.69 33.43
N ASP A 657 -16.51 -3.40 33.80
CA ASP A 657 -17.69 -4.18 33.42
C ASP A 657 -17.88 -4.27 31.89
N VAL A 658 -17.36 -3.31 31.12
CA VAL A 658 -17.55 -3.19 29.66
C VAL A 658 -16.26 -3.37 28.85
N LEU A 659 -15.13 -3.65 29.49
CA LEU A 659 -13.88 -4.04 28.82
C LEU A 659 -13.91 -5.53 28.41
N PRO A 660 -13.02 -5.99 27.51
CA PRO A 660 -12.90 -7.43 27.21
C PRO A 660 -12.76 -8.25 28.50
N GLY A 661 -13.57 -9.30 28.65
CA GLY A 661 -13.68 -10.11 29.89
C GLY A 661 -14.70 -9.59 30.91
N GLY A 662 -15.18 -8.36 30.77
CA GLY A 662 -16.22 -7.77 31.62
C GLY A 662 -17.62 -8.30 31.33
N ARG A 663 -18.46 -8.39 32.37
CA ARG A 663 -19.82 -8.97 32.34
C ARG A 663 -20.78 -8.32 31.34
N ARG A 664 -20.52 -7.07 30.93
CA ARG A 664 -21.37 -6.27 30.03
C ARG A 664 -20.68 -5.92 28.71
N HIS A 665 -19.53 -6.49 28.41
CA HIS A 665 -18.74 -6.20 27.22
C HIS A 665 -19.53 -6.33 25.91
N SER A 666 -20.21 -7.48 25.69
CA SER A 666 -21.00 -7.72 24.47
C SER A 666 -22.19 -6.75 24.34
N GLN A 667 -22.88 -6.48 25.44
CA GLN A 667 -23.98 -5.51 25.48
C GLN A 667 -23.49 -4.10 25.13
N PHE A 668 -22.33 -3.70 25.64
CA PHE A 668 -21.73 -2.40 25.35
C PHE A 668 -21.30 -2.26 23.90
N ARG A 669 -20.68 -3.29 23.31
CA ARG A 669 -20.34 -3.32 21.86
C ARG A 669 -21.58 -3.13 20.99
N THR A 670 -22.62 -3.94 21.24
CA THR A 670 -23.90 -3.84 20.52
C THR A 670 -24.53 -2.46 20.66
N TRP A 671 -24.52 -1.88 21.87
CA TRP A 671 -25.05 -0.55 22.11
C TRP A 671 -24.29 0.54 21.35
N ARG A 672 -22.94 0.53 21.36
CA ARG A 672 -22.13 1.53 20.64
C ARG A 672 -22.44 1.53 19.14
N THR A 673 -22.55 0.34 18.55
CA THR A 673 -22.88 0.18 17.13
C THR A 673 -24.28 0.71 16.82
N ARG A 674 -25.28 0.39 17.64
CA ARG A 674 -26.64 0.94 17.50
C ARG A 674 -26.69 2.45 17.69
N ASP A 675 -25.92 2.99 18.64
CA ASP A 675 -25.88 4.43 18.92
C ASP A 675 -25.27 5.21 17.74
N ILE A 676 -24.27 4.65 17.05
CA ILE A 676 -23.73 5.20 15.79
C ILE A 676 -24.77 5.09 14.66
N THR A 677 -25.42 3.93 14.49
CA THR A 677 -26.50 3.77 13.49
C THR A 677 -27.63 4.79 13.70
N ALA A 678 -28.02 5.05 14.95
CA ALA A 678 -29.01 6.08 15.26
C ALA A 678 -28.55 7.49 14.85
N LEU A 679 -27.28 7.81 15.04
CA LEU A 679 -26.72 9.09 14.58
C LEU A 679 -26.77 9.22 13.05
N VAL A 680 -26.52 8.15 12.29
CA VAL A 680 -26.66 8.18 10.82
C VAL A 680 -28.12 8.43 10.42
N ALA A 681 -29.09 7.86 11.15
CA ALA A 681 -30.51 8.14 10.95
C ALA A 681 -30.84 9.62 11.22
N ASP A 682 -30.30 10.20 12.30
CA ASP A 682 -30.48 11.61 12.65
C ASP A 682 -29.90 12.53 11.57
N ILE A 683 -28.71 12.21 11.05
CA ILE A 683 -28.06 12.95 9.94
C ILE A 683 -28.93 12.88 8.69
N ARG A 684 -29.45 11.70 8.33
CA ARG A 684 -30.34 11.57 7.17
C ARG A 684 -31.61 12.40 7.32
N SER A 685 -32.27 12.31 8.47
CA SER A 685 -33.49 13.07 8.75
C SER A 685 -33.24 14.57 8.64
N THR A 686 -32.13 15.04 9.22
CA THR A 686 -31.69 16.44 9.17
C THR A 686 -31.42 16.89 7.73
N LEU A 687 -30.66 16.11 6.96
CA LEU A 687 -30.35 16.44 5.57
C LEU A 687 -31.62 16.50 4.72
N ARG A 688 -32.52 15.51 4.79
CA ARG A 688 -33.78 15.52 4.02
C ARG A 688 -34.65 16.73 4.34
N LYS A 689 -34.71 17.15 5.61
CA LYS A 689 -35.44 18.35 6.02
C LYS A 689 -34.80 19.64 5.50
N ALA A 690 -33.48 19.67 5.38
CA ALA A 690 -32.75 20.84 4.89
C ALA A 690 -32.78 20.94 3.36
N ASN A 691 -32.51 19.85 2.66
CA ASN A 691 -32.56 19.73 1.21
C ASN A 691 -32.64 18.24 0.79
N PRO A 692 -33.79 17.75 0.28
CA PRO A 692 -33.96 16.34 -0.07
C PRO A 692 -33.21 15.91 -1.34
N ASN A 693 -32.69 16.84 -2.15
CA ASN A 693 -31.98 16.54 -3.39
C ASN A 693 -30.50 16.18 -3.17
N ILE A 694 -29.96 16.50 -2.00
CA ILE A 694 -28.56 16.22 -1.67
C ILE A 694 -28.42 14.76 -1.22
N LYS A 695 -27.54 14.01 -1.87
CA LYS A 695 -27.25 12.62 -1.51
C LYS A 695 -26.48 12.53 -0.18
N LEU A 696 -26.68 11.45 0.56
CA LEU A 696 -25.85 11.08 1.71
C LEU A 696 -25.10 9.80 1.40
N SER A 697 -23.78 9.81 1.51
CA SER A 697 -22.96 8.62 1.38
C SER A 697 -21.99 8.49 2.55
N ALA A 698 -21.29 7.36 2.67
CA ALA A 698 -20.29 7.19 3.70
C ALA A 698 -19.08 6.35 3.25
N ALA A 699 -17.89 6.80 3.60
CA ALA A 699 -16.66 6.01 3.61
C ALA A 699 -16.65 5.07 4.83
N VAL A 700 -16.59 3.77 4.56
CA VAL A 700 -16.68 2.73 5.60
C VAL A 700 -15.55 1.72 5.46
N PHE A 701 -15.26 0.98 6.53
CA PHE A 701 -14.34 -0.16 6.43
C PHE A 701 -14.89 -1.22 5.47
N GLY A 702 -14.02 -1.77 4.62
CA GLY A 702 -14.41 -2.81 3.66
C GLY A 702 -14.89 -4.09 4.35
N ALA A 703 -14.23 -4.49 5.44
CA ALA A 703 -14.61 -5.66 6.22
C ALA A 703 -15.88 -5.38 7.06
N ILE A 704 -16.87 -6.27 6.94
CA ILE A 704 -18.13 -6.20 7.70
C ILE A 704 -18.00 -6.99 9.00
N GLN A 705 -18.25 -6.34 10.14
CA GLN A 705 -18.31 -7.00 11.44
C GLN A 705 -19.72 -6.86 12.03
N PRO A 706 -20.49 -7.95 12.24
CA PRO A 706 -21.91 -7.89 12.66
C PRO A 706 -22.20 -7.10 13.94
N ASP A 707 -21.25 -7.02 14.87
CA ASP A 707 -21.38 -6.23 16.11
C ASP A 707 -20.73 -4.84 16.02
N GLY A 708 -20.31 -4.44 14.81
CA GLY A 708 -19.55 -3.22 14.52
C GLY A 708 -18.06 -3.31 14.84
N GLY A 709 -17.58 -4.42 15.40
CA GLY A 709 -16.17 -4.63 15.66
C GLY A 709 -15.59 -3.70 16.73
N ASN A 710 -14.28 -3.48 16.64
CA ASN A 710 -13.58 -2.56 17.52
C ASN A 710 -13.88 -1.08 17.23
N ILE A 711 -14.47 -0.78 16.08
CA ILE A 711 -14.76 0.59 15.62
C ILE A 711 -16.25 0.95 15.72
N ALA A 712 -17.10 0.03 16.17
CA ALA A 712 -18.55 0.19 16.30
C ALA A 712 -19.26 0.63 15.00
N GLN A 713 -18.81 0.15 13.83
CA GLN A 713 -19.36 0.49 12.52
C GLN A 713 -20.00 -0.73 11.85
N TYR A 714 -21.33 -0.72 11.68
CA TYR A 714 -22.07 -1.76 10.95
C TYR A 714 -23.01 -1.12 9.92
N TRP A 715 -22.45 -0.78 8.77
CA TRP A 715 -23.15 -0.08 7.69
C TRP A 715 -24.25 -0.87 6.95
N PRO A 716 -24.32 -2.22 6.99
CA PRO A 716 -25.47 -2.92 6.38
C PRO A 716 -26.82 -2.49 6.95
N ASP A 717 -26.88 -2.10 8.23
CA ASP A 717 -28.09 -1.52 8.84
C ASP A 717 -28.53 -0.23 8.13
N TRP A 718 -27.57 0.59 7.72
CA TRP A 718 -27.82 1.90 7.12
C TRP A 718 -28.42 1.76 5.73
N LEU A 719 -27.95 0.77 4.96
CA LEU A 719 -28.55 0.44 3.65
C LEU A 719 -29.95 -0.13 3.78
N ARG A 720 -30.17 -1.06 4.73
CA ARG A 720 -31.48 -1.67 4.99
C ARG A 720 -32.53 -0.64 5.40
N ALA A 721 -32.15 0.31 6.25
CA ALA A 721 -33.05 1.35 6.72
C ALA A 721 -33.15 2.57 5.76
N GLY A 722 -32.40 2.59 4.65
CA GLY A 722 -32.42 3.70 3.70
C GLY A 722 -31.84 5.00 4.26
N TYR A 723 -30.91 4.90 5.22
CA TYR A 723 -30.28 6.06 5.85
C TYR A 723 -29.19 6.69 4.98
N VAL A 724 -28.57 5.95 4.07
CA VAL A 724 -27.60 6.49 3.08
C VAL A 724 -28.11 6.19 1.67
N ASP A 725 -27.68 6.94 0.65
CA ASP A 725 -28.02 6.67 -0.74
C ASP A 725 -27.10 5.58 -1.30
N PHE A 726 -25.81 5.66 -0.98
CA PHE A 726 -24.82 4.65 -1.32
C PHE A 726 -23.70 4.57 -0.27
N ILE A 727 -22.96 3.47 -0.27
CA ILE A 727 -21.81 3.21 0.59
C ILE A 727 -20.55 3.14 -0.28
N VAL A 728 -19.46 3.70 0.24
CA VAL A 728 -18.15 3.69 -0.41
C VAL A 728 -17.16 2.94 0.48
N PRO A 729 -17.10 1.59 0.41
CA PRO A 729 -16.19 0.82 1.26
C PRO A 729 -14.74 1.03 0.84
N MET A 730 -13.85 1.33 1.78
CA MET A 730 -12.41 1.48 1.56
C MET A 730 -11.76 0.10 1.38
N ASN A 731 -11.80 -0.43 0.17
CA ASN A 731 -11.24 -1.74 -0.18
C ASN A 731 -9.75 -1.60 -0.57
N TYR A 732 -8.96 -1.03 0.35
CA TYR A 732 -7.55 -0.71 0.13
C TYR A 732 -6.70 -1.97 0.31
N THR A 733 -6.52 -2.71 -0.78
CA THR A 733 -5.69 -3.91 -0.85
C THR A 733 -4.96 -3.96 -2.19
N GLU A 734 -3.77 -4.56 -2.18
CA GLU A 734 -2.97 -4.84 -3.38
C GLU A 734 -3.37 -6.18 -4.04
N SER A 735 -4.19 -7.01 -3.35
CA SER A 735 -4.65 -8.31 -3.85
C SER A 735 -5.99 -8.19 -4.60
N SER A 736 -5.98 -8.55 -5.88
CA SER A 736 -7.21 -8.68 -6.71
C SER A 736 -8.20 -9.70 -6.12
N THR A 737 -7.70 -10.80 -5.53
CA THR A 737 -8.54 -11.83 -4.91
C THR A 737 -9.22 -11.34 -3.63
N GLU A 738 -8.48 -10.62 -2.77
CA GLU A 738 -9.07 -10.02 -1.56
C GLU A 738 -10.10 -8.96 -1.94
N PHE A 739 -9.78 -8.10 -2.92
CA PHE A 739 -10.69 -7.09 -3.43
C PHE A 739 -12.01 -7.72 -3.96
N ALA A 740 -11.92 -8.77 -4.78
CA ALA A 740 -13.09 -9.49 -5.29
C ALA A 740 -13.92 -10.13 -4.16
N THR A 741 -13.26 -10.68 -3.15
CA THR A 741 -13.92 -11.26 -1.96
C THR A 741 -14.71 -10.20 -1.19
N LEU A 742 -14.08 -9.04 -0.92
CA LEU A 742 -14.73 -7.91 -0.27
C LEU A 742 -15.97 -7.47 -1.06
N LEU A 743 -15.84 -7.28 -2.37
CA LEU A 743 -16.96 -6.91 -3.24
C LEU A 743 -18.13 -7.89 -3.13
N ARG A 744 -17.87 -9.20 -3.28
CA ARG A 744 -18.92 -10.23 -3.20
C ARG A 744 -19.63 -10.22 -1.85
N THR A 745 -18.89 -10.07 -0.75
CA THR A 745 -19.49 -9.97 0.59
C THR A 745 -20.32 -8.70 0.77
N GLN A 746 -19.89 -7.59 0.18
CA GLN A 746 -20.55 -6.29 0.26
C GLN A 746 -21.83 -6.23 -0.58
N THR A 747 -21.78 -6.68 -1.84
CA THR A 747 -22.91 -6.64 -2.77
C THR A 747 -23.98 -7.67 -2.43
N ALA A 748 -23.63 -8.74 -1.72
CA ALA A 748 -24.59 -9.70 -1.18
C ALA A 748 -25.43 -9.17 0.01
N GLN A 749 -25.09 -8.01 0.58
CA GLN A 749 -25.86 -7.45 1.69
C GLN A 749 -27.27 -7.01 1.23
N PRO A 750 -28.30 -7.16 2.09
CA PRO A 750 -29.64 -6.70 1.76
C PRO A 750 -29.66 -5.20 1.40
N ARG A 751 -30.36 -4.85 0.30
CA ARG A 751 -30.46 -3.48 -0.24
C ARG A 751 -29.13 -2.87 -0.71
N ALA A 752 -28.10 -3.68 -0.98
CA ALA A 752 -26.80 -3.22 -1.49
C ALA A 752 -26.72 -3.12 -3.03
N ALA A 753 -27.57 -3.83 -3.76
CA ALA A 753 -27.60 -3.79 -5.23
C ALA A 753 -27.65 -2.35 -5.75
N GLY A 754 -26.70 -1.98 -6.63
CA GLY A 754 -26.57 -0.64 -7.19
C GLY A 754 -26.18 0.47 -6.20
N ARG A 755 -25.78 0.13 -4.96
CA ARG A 755 -25.50 1.10 -3.87
C ARG A 755 -24.14 0.92 -3.21
N ILE A 756 -23.28 0.07 -3.77
CA ILE A 756 -21.89 -0.13 -3.35
C ILE A 756 -20.96 0.41 -4.42
N ILE A 757 -20.22 1.47 -4.08
CA ILE A 757 -19.21 2.10 -4.95
C ILE A 757 -17.85 1.88 -4.28
N PRO A 758 -17.08 0.84 -4.62
CA PRO A 758 -15.83 0.55 -3.92
C PRO A 758 -14.81 1.70 -4.03
N GLY A 759 -14.18 2.00 -2.90
CA GLY A 759 -12.98 2.81 -2.83
C GLY A 759 -11.73 1.98 -3.17
N ILE A 760 -10.93 2.45 -4.12
CA ILE A 760 -9.69 1.81 -4.59
C ILE A 760 -8.49 2.63 -4.10
N GLY A 761 -7.63 2.02 -3.29
CA GLY A 761 -6.48 2.69 -2.65
C GLY A 761 -5.26 2.73 -3.56
N VAL A 762 -5.22 3.67 -4.49
CA VAL A 762 -4.07 3.93 -5.40
C VAL A 762 -2.81 4.28 -4.59
N THR A 763 -2.96 5.19 -3.61
CA THR A 763 -1.88 5.72 -2.76
C THR A 763 -2.23 5.69 -1.27
N ALA A 764 -3.07 4.74 -0.87
CA ALA A 764 -3.44 4.54 0.53
C ALA A 764 -2.24 4.10 1.39
N SER A 765 -2.39 4.15 2.72
CA SER A 765 -1.35 3.65 3.62
C SER A 765 -1.21 2.12 3.52
N GLU A 766 -2.34 1.44 3.32
CA GLU A 766 -2.50 -0.01 3.28
C GLU A 766 -2.22 -0.61 1.90
N SER A 767 -2.36 0.18 0.81
CA SER A 767 -2.19 -0.32 -0.56
C SER A 767 -1.54 0.70 -1.48
N ARG A 768 -0.74 0.19 -2.42
CA ARG A 768 -0.18 0.94 -3.53
C ARG A 768 -0.39 0.18 -4.82
N LEU A 769 -1.11 0.78 -5.75
CA LEU A 769 -1.50 0.13 -6.99
C LEU A 769 -0.83 0.80 -8.17
N ASP A 770 -0.25 0.00 -9.06
CA ASP A 770 0.07 0.47 -10.39
C ASP A 770 -1.20 0.62 -11.25
N PRO A 771 -1.13 1.30 -12.42
CA PRO A 771 -2.31 1.54 -13.22
C PRO A 771 -3.05 0.27 -13.69
N ALA A 772 -2.36 -0.84 -13.93
CA ALA A 772 -3.01 -2.09 -14.33
C ALA A 772 -3.75 -2.72 -13.16
N GLN A 773 -3.17 -2.72 -11.96
CA GLN A 773 -3.87 -3.20 -10.76
C GLN A 773 -5.15 -2.37 -10.48
N VAL A 774 -5.10 -1.04 -10.67
CA VAL A 774 -6.29 -0.19 -10.59
C VAL A 774 -7.31 -0.60 -11.66
N ALA A 775 -6.89 -0.77 -12.91
CA ALA A 775 -7.75 -1.21 -13.99
C ALA A 775 -8.41 -2.57 -13.71
N ARG A 776 -7.64 -3.52 -13.16
CA ARG A 776 -8.14 -4.84 -12.76
C ARG A 776 -9.20 -4.75 -11.66
N GLN A 777 -8.97 -3.93 -10.63
CA GLN A 777 -9.96 -3.71 -9.56
C GLN A 777 -11.25 -3.05 -10.09
N ILE A 778 -11.15 -2.12 -11.05
CA ILE A 778 -12.33 -1.54 -11.72
C ILE A 778 -13.11 -2.60 -12.49
N VAL A 779 -12.43 -3.49 -13.23
CA VAL A 779 -13.07 -4.62 -13.92
C VAL A 779 -13.78 -5.55 -12.93
N LEU A 780 -13.16 -5.86 -11.79
CA LEU A 780 -13.78 -6.66 -10.72
C LEU A 780 -15.01 -5.97 -10.11
N ALA A 781 -14.97 -4.66 -9.91
CA ALA A 781 -16.12 -3.88 -9.44
C ALA A 781 -17.30 -3.95 -10.42
N ARG A 782 -17.02 -3.85 -11.73
CA ARG A 782 -18.03 -3.99 -12.78
C ARG A 782 -18.61 -5.41 -12.84
N GLN A 783 -17.78 -6.44 -12.70
CA GLN A 783 -18.23 -7.84 -12.60
C GLN A 783 -19.12 -8.08 -11.37
N ALA A 784 -18.89 -7.34 -10.28
CA ALA A 784 -19.73 -7.33 -9.10
C ALA A 784 -20.98 -6.42 -9.23
N ASN A 785 -21.24 -5.86 -10.41
CA ASN A 785 -22.35 -4.94 -10.70
C ASN A 785 -22.36 -3.64 -9.86
N CYS A 786 -21.20 -3.19 -9.38
CA CYS A 786 -21.06 -1.87 -8.77
C CYS A 786 -21.33 -0.78 -9.83
N PRO A 787 -22.03 0.33 -9.51
CA PRO A 787 -22.35 1.39 -10.47
C PRO A 787 -21.21 2.39 -10.68
N GLY A 788 -20.05 2.15 -10.08
CA GLY A 788 -18.90 3.05 -10.12
C GLY A 788 -17.83 2.68 -9.11
N PHE A 789 -16.83 3.53 -8.97
CA PHE A 789 -15.72 3.40 -8.04
C PHE A 789 -15.19 4.78 -7.62
N VAL A 790 -14.45 4.85 -6.52
CA VAL A 790 -13.77 6.08 -6.07
C VAL A 790 -12.28 5.79 -5.87
N LEU A 791 -11.41 6.59 -6.47
CA LEU A 791 -9.96 6.45 -6.38
C LEU A 791 -9.42 7.25 -5.18
N PHE A 792 -8.63 6.60 -4.32
CA PHE A 792 -7.98 7.21 -3.17
C PHE A 792 -6.44 7.18 -3.32
N ASP A 793 -5.73 8.30 -3.26
CA ASP A 793 -6.19 9.69 -3.13
C ASP A 793 -5.74 10.54 -4.32
N LEU A 794 -6.19 11.80 -4.36
CA LEU A 794 -5.74 12.82 -5.31
C LEU A 794 -4.25 13.14 -5.10
N SER A 795 -3.40 12.24 -5.59
CA SER A 795 -1.94 12.28 -5.49
C SER A 795 -1.28 12.52 -6.84
N GLY A 796 0.04 12.73 -6.81
CA GLY A 796 0.84 12.86 -8.03
C GLY A 796 0.83 11.58 -8.86
N THR A 797 0.88 10.42 -8.20
CA THR A 797 0.75 9.11 -8.87
C THR A 797 -0.61 8.96 -9.54
N LEU A 798 -1.71 9.31 -8.86
CA LEU A 798 -3.03 9.28 -9.49
C LEU A 798 -3.09 10.19 -10.73
N ARG A 799 -2.56 11.42 -10.62
CA ARG A 799 -2.59 12.44 -11.66
C ARG A 799 -1.77 12.07 -12.89
N ASP A 800 -0.52 11.64 -12.69
CA ASP A 800 0.48 11.56 -13.76
C ASP A 800 0.64 10.14 -14.33
N ASP A 801 0.29 9.11 -13.56
CA ASP A 801 0.44 7.70 -13.97
C ASP A 801 -0.92 7.01 -14.18
N THR A 802 -1.78 7.02 -13.15
CA THR A 802 -3.00 6.21 -13.14
C THR A 802 -4.07 6.77 -14.07
N LEU A 803 -4.47 8.04 -13.92
CA LEU A 803 -5.53 8.64 -14.75
C LEU A 803 -5.19 8.64 -16.25
N PRO A 804 -3.96 9.00 -16.70
CA PRO A 804 -3.59 8.91 -18.11
C PRO A 804 -3.70 7.50 -18.67
N ALA A 805 -3.32 6.47 -17.89
CA ALA A 805 -3.48 5.08 -18.32
C ALA A 805 -4.96 4.69 -18.41
N LEU A 806 -5.77 4.98 -17.39
CA LEU A 806 -7.22 4.68 -17.41
C LEU A 806 -7.93 5.36 -18.59
N ARG A 807 -7.50 6.57 -18.96
CA ARG A 807 -8.07 7.36 -20.06
C ARG A 807 -7.89 6.73 -21.45
N GLN A 808 -6.95 5.80 -21.59
CA GLN A 808 -6.76 5.04 -22.84
C GLN A 808 -7.91 4.06 -23.11
N GLY A 809 -8.60 3.59 -22.06
CA GLY A 809 -9.67 2.60 -22.16
C GLY A 809 -10.80 2.84 -21.15
N ILE A 810 -10.58 2.50 -19.88
CA ILE A 810 -11.59 2.50 -18.80
C ILE A 810 -12.39 3.80 -18.68
N THR A 811 -11.74 4.96 -18.78
CA THR A 811 -12.37 6.27 -18.61
C THR A 811 -12.38 7.10 -19.89
N ARG A 812 -12.20 6.47 -21.06
CA ARG A 812 -12.38 7.17 -22.34
C ARG A 812 -13.85 7.58 -22.53
N PRO A 813 -14.14 8.68 -23.26
CA PRO A 813 -15.49 9.05 -23.66
C PRO A 813 -16.17 7.85 -24.30
N VAL A 814 -17.39 7.59 -23.86
CA VAL A 814 -18.28 6.66 -24.53
C VAL A 814 -18.70 7.35 -25.84
N PRO A 815 -18.49 6.74 -27.02
CA PRO A 815 -19.06 7.25 -28.26
C PRO A 815 -20.58 7.36 -28.11
N GLU A 816 -21.15 8.48 -28.56
CA GLU A 816 -22.60 8.71 -28.55
C GLU A 816 -23.37 7.68 -29.40
#